data_AF-A0A9D1Q170-F1
#
_entry.id   AF-A0A9D1Q170-F1
#
_cell.length_a   1.000
_cell.length_b   1.000
_cell.length_c   1.000
_cell.angle_alpha   90.00
_cell.angle_beta   90.00
_cell.angle_gamma   90.00
#
_symmetry.space_group_name_H-M   'P 1'
#
loop_
_entity.id
_entity.type
_entity.pdbx_description
1 polymer ?
#
loop_
_entity_poly.entity_id
_entity_poly.type
_entity_poly.pdbx_seq_one_letter_code
_entity_poly.pdbx_strand_id
1 'polypeptide(L)'
;VHILPPDLIKDTDDYADALNSDRKIFTESTAILDRMLAEVEKEQPDVLLISGDLTKDGEYEGHEYLAEKLAETQAAVPGLKVYVTNGNHDVNNSLAYNYNTEDGVAVPATRTTPEKFIEAYDEVVYSDESVIARFTPAEGKTAGMLSYAARPAEGFTVIVVDSGRYSADNTDAGTDEHQTSGQISADLLAWAEEQAAAARERGDVIVGMQHHGLIEHFDMEEEILGDYLVNDYRNVAETYADAGMSVVFTGHMHANDIAHTKTAAGNELYDIETGSAVTYPCPMRFVSIEREADEYGVSASFDVDTVTHLDNITYTTADKQQATIEDLTEYARGFGITASLVENLGTDLVMGYADELIDSVAAAGGLEKYLLGVIDGLLGDTVNVTSTTQLVNLLAGMLPTDSTETFYYDSESGIVFTYSAGVQLTISVKGLAESLSYLLGELDKMIADEEKLASLVGGFISDVTDIVVYDDTNDENDKTLIQFVNDVYQSHLCGADGDLANSEYAYINDVVADIESGAFTDMLLSSVFEKLWSLVSAIADDVSLGGFLGMEGLQKSVAEGKTVHTPIALKGRTPLVKINADGSTGLLNTLFGFLSDLKNTVTADESDANKLVFNADASLSDLLNVKITLAGQVIKDMVSELVLGTPAEGDTPAEEGLITNELKTQITQLLGGIVVSMSADGGYADDNFAGFTVSYPFYRTVTVDTPWGDMTYTVRSGEELTFSVAAAEGWTVTGVTADGTALTATDGKYTVTVTADTNIVVGATAPAAPAPSDPEPTDPGEDEKDQGCGGAMTGGVPFIVLGALALVAIVYITVAAVKAKRNNNK
;
A
#
# COMPACT_ATOMS: atom_id res chain seq x y z
N VAL A 1 1.43 3.28 20.34
CA VAL A 1 0.36 3.54 21.35
C VAL A 1 -0.44 4.82 21.08
N HIS A 2 0.10 5.80 20.34
CA HIS A 2 -0.66 6.93 19.79
C HIS A 2 -1.46 7.73 20.82
N ILE A 3 -0.82 8.10 21.93
CA ILE A 3 -1.49 8.80 23.03
C ILE A 3 -1.91 10.21 22.62
N LEU A 4 -3.19 10.53 22.81
CA LEU A 4 -3.72 11.89 22.81
C LEU A 4 -4.41 12.16 24.17
N PRO A 5 -3.81 12.97 25.05
CA PRO A 5 -4.39 13.24 26.36
C PRO A 5 -5.79 13.88 26.26
N PRO A 6 -6.75 13.51 27.14
CA PRO A 6 -8.09 14.11 27.16
C PRO A 6 -8.10 15.63 27.30
N ASP A 7 -7.05 16.22 27.88
CA ASP A 7 -6.90 17.67 28.02
C ASP A 7 -6.65 18.40 26.69
N LEU A 8 -6.25 17.69 25.63
CA LEU A 8 -6.11 18.23 24.27
C LEU A 8 -7.34 18.01 23.39
N ILE A 9 -8.35 17.31 23.90
CA ILE A 9 -9.54 16.91 23.13
C ILE A 9 -10.74 17.78 23.50
N LYS A 10 -11.56 18.16 22.52
CA LYS A 10 -12.89 18.75 22.75
C LYS A 10 -13.77 18.47 21.53
N ASP A 11 -15.06 18.18 21.78
CA ASP A 11 -16.06 18.01 20.73
C ASP A 11 -16.25 19.30 19.92
N THR A 12 -15.59 19.34 18.75
CA THR A 12 -15.44 20.48 17.83
C THR A 12 -15.35 19.95 16.42
N ASP A 13 -15.68 20.77 15.41
CA ASP A 13 -15.62 20.36 14.01
C ASP A 13 -14.19 19.92 13.61
N ASP A 14 -13.16 20.70 13.98
CA ASP A 14 -11.75 20.35 13.71
C ASP A 14 -11.34 19.01 14.35
N TYR A 15 -11.87 18.68 15.54
CA TYR A 15 -11.62 17.36 16.17
C TYR A 15 -12.36 16.23 15.47
N ALA A 16 -13.61 16.49 15.05
CA ALA A 16 -14.40 15.52 14.30
C ALA A 16 -13.74 15.20 12.95
N ASP A 17 -13.20 16.21 12.26
CA ASP A 17 -12.44 16.03 11.02
C ASP A 17 -11.18 15.19 11.25
N ALA A 18 -10.42 15.48 12.31
CA ALA A 18 -9.25 14.68 12.69
C ALA A 18 -9.64 13.22 12.97
N LEU A 19 -10.73 12.98 13.71
CA LEU A 19 -11.21 11.63 14.03
C LEU A 19 -11.70 10.86 12.80
N ASN A 20 -12.34 11.54 11.85
CA ASN A 20 -12.84 10.91 10.62
C ASN A 20 -11.76 10.66 9.57
N SER A 21 -10.56 11.25 9.76
CA SER A 21 -9.41 11.10 8.85
C SER A 21 -8.43 10.00 9.27
N ASP A 22 -8.64 9.37 10.43
CA ASP A 22 -7.76 8.34 10.98
C ASP A 22 -8.57 7.12 11.44
N ARG A 23 -7.99 5.92 11.31
CA ARG A 23 -8.55 4.66 11.82
C ARG A 23 -8.28 4.44 13.31
N LYS A 24 -7.41 5.26 13.91
CA LYS A 24 -7.00 5.14 15.32
C LYS A 24 -8.07 5.65 16.27
N ILE A 25 -8.41 4.85 17.29
CA ILE A 25 -9.32 5.24 18.38
C ILE A 25 -8.59 6.08 19.44
N PHE A 26 -8.06 7.24 19.04
CA PHE A 26 -7.20 8.06 19.91
C PHE A 26 -7.96 8.82 21.02
N THR A 27 -9.29 8.96 20.94
CA THR A 27 -10.11 9.47 22.05
C THR A 27 -10.00 8.54 23.27
N GLU A 28 -9.87 7.25 23.00
CA GLU A 28 -9.81 6.15 23.96
C GLU A 28 -8.36 5.87 24.43
N SER A 29 -7.36 6.43 23.74
CA SER A 29 -5.93 6.05 23.84
C SER A 29 -5.39 5.98 25.28
N THR A 30 -5.63 7.00 26.11
CA THR A 30 -5.11 7.03 27.48
C THR A 30 -5.74 5.97 28.38
N ALA A 31 -7.03 5.66 28.17
CA ALA A 31 -7.72 4.63 28.95
C ALA A 31 -7.29 3.22 28.51
N ILE A 32 -7.05 3.04 27.21
CA ILE A 32 -6.48 1.80 26.67
C ILE A 32 -5.07 1.58 27.25
N LEU A 33 -4.22 2.61 27.27
CA LEU A 33 -2.91 2.55 27.89
C LEU A 33 -3.00 2.15 29.37
N ASP A 34 -3.83 2.83 30.15
CA ASP A 34 -4.02 2.51 31.57
C ASP A 34 -4.44 1.03 31.77
N ARG A 35 -5.31 0.51 30.89
CA ARG A 35 -5.72 -0.89 30.90
C ARG A 35 -4.60 -1.85 30.56
N MET A 36 -3.77 -1.54 29.57
CA MET A 36 -2.61 -2.35 29.19
C MET A 36 -1.52 -2.34 30.29
N LEU A 37 -1.25 -1.17 30.89
CA LEU A 37 -0.34 -1.06 32.02
C LEU A 37 -0.84 -1.83 33.25
N ALA A 38 -2.16 -1.97 33.44
CA ALA A 38 -2.70 -2.86 34.46
C ALA A 38 -2.43 -4.35 34.19
N GLU A 39 -2.35 -4.79 32.92
CA GLU A 39 -1.86 -6.14 32.60
C GLU A 39 -0.36 -6.27 32.88
N VAL A 40 0.45 -5.24 32.58
CA VAL A 40 1.87 -5.22 32.96
C VAL A 40 2.04 -5.35 34.48
N GLU A 41 1.25 -4.61 35.27
CA GLU A 41 1.24 -4.73 36.73
C GLU A 41 0.78 -6.11 37.21
N LYS A 42 -0.12 -6.77 36.47
CA LYS A 42 -0.61 -8.11 36.82
C LYS A 42 0.43 -9.19 36.53
N GLU A 43 1.03 -9.16 35.36
CA GLU A 43 1.98 -10.19 34.88
C GLU A 43 3.40 -9.98 35.44
N GLN A 44 3.73 -8.77 35.92
CA GLN A 44 5.01 -8.44 36.57
C GLN A 44 6.25 -8.80 35.70
N PRO A 45 6.37 -8.30 34.46
CA PRO A 45 7.51 -8.61 33.61
C PRO A 45 8.79 -7.92 34.09
N ASP A 46 9.95 -8.47 33.67
CA ASP A 46 11.26 -7.85 33.93
C ASP A 46 11.50 -6.60 33.06
N VAL A 47 10.93 -6.57 31.85
CA VAL A 47 11.12 -5.52 30.84
C VAL A 47 9.79 -5.16 30.18
N LEU A 48 9.56 -3.87 29.96
CA LEU A 48 8.50 -3.31 29.11
C LEU A 48 9.14 -2.60 27.92
N LEU A 49 8.75 -3.00 26.71
CA LEU A 49 9.18 -2.41 25.44
C LEU A 49 8.02 -1.64 24.79
N ILE A 50 8.28 -0.44 24.28
CA ILE A 50 7.35 0.32 23.43
C ILE A 50 8.09 0.77 22.17
N SER A 51 7.80 0.13 21.04
CA SER A 51 8.51 0.26 19.76
C SER A 51 8.10 1.50 18.94
N GLY A 52 7.84 2.63 19.59
CA GLY A 52 7.53 3.90 18.90
C GLY A 52 6.05 4.21 18.76
N ASP A 53 5.79 5.34 18.07
CA ASP A 53 4.50 6.01 17.98
C ASP A 53 3.83 6.13 19.35
N LEU A 54 4.53 6.84 20.23
CA LEU A 54 4.17 7.03 21.62
C LEU A 54 2.99 8.00 21.75
N THR A 55 2.93 9.00 20.89
CA THR A 55 1.90 10.04 20.85
C THR A 55 1.16 10.03 19.52
N LYS A 56 0.02 10.71 19.42
CA LYS A 56 -0.74 10.79 18.15
C LYS A 56 0.09 11.47 17.06
N ASP A 57 0.62 12.65 17.34
CA ASP A 57 1.38 13.44 16.36
C ASP A 57 2.52 14.26 16.99
N GLY A 58 3.13 13.75 18.07
CA GLY A 58 4.32 14.38 18.67
C GLY A 58 4.00 15.53 19.61
N GLU A 59 2.78 15.57 20.16
CA GLU A 59 2.41 16.47 21.24
C GLU A 59 3.28 16.20 22.47
N TYR A 60 4.08 17.18 22.88
CA TYR A 60 4.94 17.05 24.06
C TYR A 60 4.14 16.74 25.34
N GLU A 61 2.93 17.28 25.44
CA GLU A 61 1.99 16.99 26.52
C GLU A 61 1.62 15.49 26.57
N GLY A 62 1.56 14.82 25.41
CA GLY A 62 1.35 13.37 25.32
C GLY A 62 2.57 12.57 25.79
N HIS A 63 3.78 13.02 25.46
CA HIS A 63 5.01 12.42 25.95
C HIS A 63 5.15 12.53 27.47
N GLU A 64 4.86 13.71 28.04
CA GLU A 64 4.86 13.92 29.50
C GLU A 64 3.84 13.00 30.19
N TYR A 65 2.63 12.88 29.63
CA TYR A 65 1.60 11.97 30.14
C TYR A 65 2.08 10.51 30.14
N LEU A 66 2.64 10.02 29.02
CA LEU A 66 3.13 8.65 28.94
C LEU A 66 4.29 8.41 29.92
N ALA A 67 5.24 9.34 30.01
CA ALA A 67 6.38 9.23 30.93
C ALA A 67 5.92 9.14 32.40
N GLU A 68 4.93 9.95 32.80
CA GLU A 68 4.33 9.87 34.14
C GLU A 68 3.73 8.48 34.41
N LYS A 69 2.95 7.95 33.45
CA LYS A 69 2.35 6.61 33.58
C LYS A 69 3.38 5.50 33.67
N LEU A 70 4.46 5.57 32.88
CA LEU A 70 5.54 4.60 32.94
C LEU A 70 6.28 4.65 34.28
N ALA A 71 6.49 5.84 34.85
CA ALA A 71 7.08 6.00 36.18
C ALA A 71 6.18 5.40 37.28
N GLU A 72 4.86 5.59 37.18
CA GLU A 72 3.88 4.96 38.08
C GLU A 72 3.95 3.43 38.00
N THR A 73 4.00 2.87 36.78
CA THR A 73 4.11 1.43 36.57
C THR A 73 5.43 0.87 37.10
N GLN A 74 6.58 1.54 36.91
CA GLN A 74 7.86 1.12 37.50
C GLN A 74 7.82 1.13 39.04
N ALA A 75 7.09 2.06 39.65
CA ALA A 75 6.89 2.06 41.10
C ALA A 75 6.00 0.90 41.58
N ALA A 76 5.03 0.46 40.74
CA ALA A 76 4.12 -0.64 41.03
C ALA A 76 4.72 -2.04 40.75
N VAL A 77 5.69 -2.13 39.82
CA VAL A 77 6.39 -3.37 39.43
C VAL A 77 7.87 -3.25 39.78
N PRO A 78 8.29 -3.66 41.00
CA PRO A 78 9.66 -3.46 41.44
C PRO A 78 10.69 -4.19 40.56
N GLY A 79 11.62 -3.43 39.99
CA GLY A 79 12.68 -3.97 39.14
C GLY A 79 12.38 -3.89 37.64
N LEU A 80 11.16 -3.49 37.25
CA LEU A 80 10.78 -3.29 35.86
C LEU A 80 11.71 -2.31 35.15
N LYS A 81 12.28 -2.75 34.03
CA LYS A 81 13.01 -1.89 33.09
C LYS A 81 12.08 -1.47 31.97
N VAL A 82 12.02 -0.17 31.69
CA VAL A 82 11.22 0.37 30.60
C VAL A 82 12.15 0.85 29.51
N TYR A 83 11.86 0.48 28.28
CA TYR A 83 12.60 0.95 27.10
C TYR A 83 11.60 1.43 26.04
N VAL A 84 11.85 2.61 25.49
CA VAL A 84 11.03 3.21 24.44
C VAL A 84 11.94 3.67 23.29
N THR A 85 11.43 3.57 22.06
CA THR A 85 11.98 4.30 20.91
C THR A 85 10.93 5.27 20.39
N ASN A 86 11.30 6.17 19.48
CA ASN A 86 10.36 7.01 18.76
C ASN A 86 9.82 6.28 17.52
N GLY A 87 8.59 6.61 17.13
CA GLY A 87 8.06 6.31 15.81
C GLY A 87 8.15 7.51 14.85
N ASN A 88 7.46 7.42 13.72
CA ASN A 88 7.40 8.51 12.76
C ASN A 88 6.52 9.67 13.25
N HIS A 89 5.60 9.44 14.20
CA HIS A 89 4.71 10.51 14.69
C HIS A 89 5.30 11.36 15.81
N ASP A 90 6.33 10.89 16.52
CA ASP A 90 6.71 11.42 17.83
C ASP A 90 7.57 12.69 17.81
N VAL A 91 8.43 12.86 16.79
CA VAL A 91 9.51 13.86 16.83
C VAL A 91 9.42 14.79 15.64
N ASN A 92 9.55 16.09 15.91
CA ASN A 92 9.42 17.17 14.94
C ASN A 92 8.21 16.96 14.01
N ASN A 93 7.05 16.63 14.56
CA ASN A 93 5.83 16.52 13.77
C ASN A 93 5.04 17.85 13.86
N SER A 94 4.77 18.48 12.72
CA SER A 94 4.01 19.74 12.63
C SER A 94 2.49 19.55 12.71
N LEU A 95 2.02 18.30 12.71
CA LEU A 95 0.61 17.92 12.85
C LEU A 95 0.19 17.73 14.31
N ALA A 96 1.05 18.05 15.27
CA ALA A 96 0.71 18.10 16.68
C ALA A 96 -0.34 19.20 16.94
N TYR A 97 -1.56 18.85 17.36
CA TYR A 97 -2.64 19.83 17.57
C TYR A 97 -3.30 19.70 18.95
N ASN A 98 -3.66 20.86 19.49
CA ASN A 98 -4.57 21.00 20.61
C ASN A 98 -5.96 21.39 20.08
N TYR A 99 -6.92 20.48 20.22
CA TYR A 99 -8.31 20.65 19.82
C TYR A 99 -9.17 21.25 20.95
N ASN A 100 -8.66 21.30 22.17
CA ASN A 100 -9.36 21.85 23.32
C ASN A 100 -9.19 23.36 23.44
N THR A 101 -9.75 24.09 22.46
CA THR A 101 -9.76 25.55 22.42
C THR A 101 -11.14 26.12 22.75
N GLU A 102 -11.20 27.40 23.14
CA GLU A 102 -12.47 28.04 23.53
C GLU A 102 -13.39 28.26 22.32
N ASP A 103 -12.83 28.69 21.18
CA ASP A 103 -13.51 28.98 19.92
C ASP A 103 -13.72 27.75 19.03
N GLY A 104 -13.12 26.60 19.39
CA GLY A 104 -13.29 25.32 18.72
C GLY A 104 -12.41 25.15 17.48
N VAL A 105 -11.48 26.07 17.25
CA VAL A 105 -10.47 25.96 16.18
C VAL A 105 -9.21 25.34 16.76
N ALA A 106 -8.71 24.27 16.15
CA ALA A 106 -7.48 23.61 16.56
C ALA A 106 -6.28 24.55 16.42
N VAL A 107 -5.37 24.48 17.40
CA VAL A 107 -4.12 25.24 17.39
C VAL A 107 -2.94 24.29 17.55
N PRO A 108 -1.75 24.59 16.98
CA PRO A 108 -0.59 23.73 17.16
C PRO A 108 -0.30 23.47 18.64
N ALA A 109 -0.13 22.21 19.01
CA ALA A 109 0.32 21.79 20.33
C ALA A 109 1.83 22.05 20.50
N THR A 110 2.37 21.71 21.66
CA THR A 110 3.80 21.84 21.89
C THR A 110 4.54 20.77 21.07
N ARG A 111 5.23 21.19 20.02
CA ARG A 111 6.05 20.30 19.19
C ARG A 111 7.21 19.68 20.01
N THR A 112 7.39 18.37 19.87
CA THR A 112 8.49 17.62 20.46
C THR A 112 9.72 17.66 19.57
N THR A 113 10.86 18.07 20.14
CA THR A 113 12.18 18.00 19.50
C THR A 113 12.92 16.77 20.02
N PRO A 114 13.99 16.28 19.35
CA PRO A 114 14.76 15.14 19.85
C PRO A 114 15.26 15.34 21.28
N GLU A 115 15.68 16.57 21.64
CA GLU A 115 16.12 16.90 22.98
C GLU A 115 14.97 16.83 24.00
N LYS A 116 13.78 17.29 23.62
CA LYS A 116 12.58 17.19 24.45
C LYS A 116 12.13 15.74 24.63
N PHE A 117 12.28 14.89 23.61
CA PHE A 117 11.99 13.47 23.75
C PHE A 117 12.90 12.85 24.82
N ILE A 118 14.21 13.14 24.78
CA ILE A 118 15.15 12.71 25.82
C ILE A 118 14.75 13.27 27.18
N GLU A 119 14.38 14.56 27.26
CA GLU A 119 13.92 15.20 28.50
C GLU A 119 12.71 14.49 29.11
N ALA A 120 11.69 14.18 28.30
CA ALA A 120 10.47 13.51 28.76
C ALA A 120 10.75 12.10 29.33
N TYR A 121 11.66 11.35 28.71
CA TYR A 121 11.95 9.96 29.09
C TYR A 121 13.25 9.79 29.88
N ASP A 122 13.89 10.87 30.33
CA ASP A 122 15.19 10.78 31.00
C ASP A 122 15.11 9.98 32.30
N GLU A 123 14.16 10.32 33.17
CA GLU A 123 14.03 9.69 34.49
C GLU A 123 13.61 8.20 34.40
N VAL A 124 12.80 7.84 33.41
CA VAL A 124 12.24 6.49 33.26
C VAL A 124 13.09 5.55 32.39
N VAL A 125 13.89 6.10 31.46
CA VAL A 125 14.68 5.34 30.49
C VAL A 125 16.15 5.76 30.49
N TYR A 126 16.47 6.97 30.01
CA TYR A 126 17.85 7.32 29.65
C TYR A 126 18.84 7.43 30.83
N SER A 127 18.34 7.76 32.02
CA SER A 127 19.12 7.82 33.26
C SER A 127 19.13 6.49 34.05
N ASP A 128 18.41 5.45 33.59
CA ASP A 128 18.44 4.14 34.24
C ASP A 128 19.82 3.48 34.09
N GLU A 129 20.33 2.89 35.18
CA GLU A 129 21.67 2.28 35.23
C GLU A 129 21.86 1.11 34.26
N SER A 130 20.77 0.52 33.76
CA SER A 130 20.82 -0.51 32.71
C SER A 130 21.25 0.05 31.36
N VAL A 131 21.06 1.34 31.08
CA VAL A 131 21.52 1.97 29.83
C VAL A 131 23.04 2.14 29.86
N ILE A 132 23.73 1.39 29.00
CA ILE A 132 25.20 1.30 29.00
C ILE A 132 25.88 2.12 27.91
N ALA A 133 25.14 2.47 26.85
CA ALA A 133 25.66 3.26 25.73
C ALA A 133 24.53 4.04 25.05
N ARG A 134 24.85 5.22 24.52
CA ARG A 134 23.95 6.04 23.71
C ARG A 134 24.64 6.38 22.40
N PHE A 135 23.90 6.36 21.30
CA PHE A 135 24.43 6.85 20.03
C PHE A 135 24.58 8.37 20.11
N THR A 136 25.67 8.90 19.56
CA THR A 136 25.88 10.35 19.41
C THR A 136 26.16 10.61 17.94
N PRO A 137 25.23 11.27 17.22
CA PRO A 137 25.47 11.60 15.83
C PRO A 137 26.63 12.60 15.67
N ALA A 138 27.16 12.70 14.46
CA ALA A 138 28.19 13.68 14.13
C ALA A 138 27.74 15.12 14.42
N GLU A 139 28.69 16.02 14.69
CA GLU A 139 28.40 17.43 14.98
C GLU A 139 27.50 18.06 13.91
N GLY A 140 26.38 18.63 14.35
CA GLY A 140 25.39 19.29 13.47
C GLY A 140 24.32 18.36 12.88
N LYS A 141 24.27 17.09 13.29
CA LYS A 141 23.23 16.12 12.96
C LYS A 141 22.43 15.72 14.20
N THR A 142 21.18 15.31 14.01
CA THR A 142 20.33 14.80 15.11
C THR A 142 19.68 13.47 14.79
N ALA A 143 19.67 13.01 13.54
CA ALA A 143 19.15 11.69 13.18
C ALA A 143 19.77 10.56 14.03
N GLY A 144 18.92 9.67 14.56
CA GLY A 144 19.34 8.48 15.30
C GLY A 144 19.74 8.73 16.76
N MET A 145 19.78 9.99 17.22
CA MET A 145 20.30 10.36 18.55
C MET A 145 19.49 9.80 19.73
N LEU A 146 18.30 9.27 19.47
CA LEU A 146 17.44 8.64 20.47
C LEU A 146 17.81 7.17 20.72
N SER A 147 18.77 6.60 19.97
CA SER A 147 19.24 5.22 20.10
C SER A 147 20.12 4.98 21.33
N TYR A 148 19.99 3.81 21.95
CA TYR A 148 20.77 3.41 23.11
C TYR A 148 20.81 1.88 23.28
N ALA A 149 21.82 1.38 24.00
CA ALA A 149 21.94 -0.03 24.36
C ALA A 149 21.82 -0.17 25.89
N ALA A 150 21.07 -1.18 26.31
CA ALA A 150 20.78 -1.44 27.72
C ALA A 150 21.01 -2.92 28.08
N ARG A 151 21.30 -3.17 29.36
CA ARG A 151 21.45 -4.52 29.93
C ARG A 151 20.43 -4.69 31.07
N PRO A 152 19.22 -5.18 30.76
CA PRO A 152 18.17 -5.36 31.78
C PRO A 152 18.54 -6.43 32.82
N ALA A 153 19.29 -7.46 32.40
CA ALA A 153 19.72 -8.56 33.25
C ALA A 153 21.07 -9.11 32.78
N GLU A 154 21.73 -9.91 33.63
CA GLU A 154 22.94 -10.63 33.25
C GLU A 154 22.65 -11.62 32.11
N GLY A 155 23.48 -11.58 31.05
CA GLY A 155 23.29 -12.44 29.88
C GLY A 155 22.30 -11.89 28.85
N PHE A 156 21.82 -10.64 28.99
CA PHE A 156 20.89 -10.01 28.05
C PHE A 156 21.35 -8.60 27.69
N THR A 157 21.23 -8.24 26.41
CA THR A 157 21.42 -6.87 25.90
C THR A 157 20.22 -6.51 25.01
N VAL A 158 19.64 -5.35 25.25
CA VAL A 158 18.63 -4.73 24.37
C VAL A 158 19.30 -3.59 23.61
N ILE A 159 19.17 -3.55 22.30
CA ILE A 159 19.67 -2.46 21.44
C ILE A 159 18.45 -1.76 20.86
N VAL A 160 18.23 -0.53 21.31
CA VAL A 160 17.11 0.32 20.88
C VAL A 160 17.62 1.27 19.80
N VAL A 161 17.03 1.16 18.61
CA VAL A 161 17.44 1.91 17.42
C VAL A 161 16.32 2.88 17.03
N ASP A 162 16.71 4.14 16.91
CA ASP A 162 15.89 5.20 16.35
C ASP A 162 16.01 5.17 14.83
N SER A 163 14.97 4.65 14.17
CA SER A 163 14.85 4.60 12.71
C SER A 163 14.05 5.78 12.15
N GLY A 164 13.66 6.76 12.98
CA GLY A 164 12.77 7.86 12.59
C GLY A 164 13.43 8.89 11.66
N ARG A 165 12.66 9.41 10.72
CA ARG A 165 13.05 10.52 9.83
C ARG A 165 12.36 11.81 10.27
N TYR A 166 13.06 12.62 11.06
CA TYR A 166 12.50 13.84 11.66
C TYR A 166 13.46 15.04 11.63
N SER A 167 14.64 14.89 11.03
CA SER A 167 15.72 15.87 11.11
C SER A 167 16.21 16.26 9.72
N ALA A 168 16.69 17.50 9.57
CA ALA A 168 17.17 18.00 8.29
C ALA A 168 18.31 17.15 7.65
N ASP A 169 19.03 16.35 8.44
CA ASP A 169 20.08 15.47 7.93
C ASP A 169 19.60 14.08 7.44
N ASN A 170 18.32 13.72 7.67
CA ASN A 170 17.73 12.49 7.16
C ASN A 170 16.38 12.62 6.45
N THR A 171 15.79 13.83 6.34
CA THR A 171 14.53 14.07 5.61
C THR A 171 14.77 14.52 4.17
N ASP A 172 13.85 14.20 3.26
CA ASP A 172 14.01 14.54 1.83
C ASP A 172 14.01 16.04 1.56
N ALA A 173 13.24 16.79 2.35
CA ALA A 173 13.15 18.24 2.25
C ALA A 173 14.34 18.97 2.88
N GLY A 174 15.20 18.26 3.64
CA GLY A 174 16.28 18.87 4.40
C GLY A 174 15.76 19.81 5.50
N THR A 175 14.64 19.45 6.12
CA THR A 175 13.98 20.21 7.20
C THR A 175 13.72 19.34 8.41
N ASP A 176 13.61 19.97 9.58
CA ASP A 176 13.18 19.30 10.81
C ASP A 176 11.66 19.08 10.75
N GLU A 177 11.27 17.98 10.10
CA GLU A 177 9.88 17.55 9.90
C GLU A 177 9.81 16.03 9.84
N HIS A 178 8.77 15.44 10.41
CA HIS A 178 8.54 14.01 10.35
C HIS A 178 8.29 13.49 8.92
N GLN A 179 8.65 12.24 8.66
CA GLN A 179 8.30 11.48 7.46
C GLN A 179 7.92 10.05 7.84
N THR A 180 7.00 9.45 7.09
CA THR A 180 6.49 8.08 7.33
C THR A 180 7.58 7.01 7.22
N SER A 181 8.48 7.13 6.24
CA SER A 181 9.56 6.16 6.00
C SER A 181 10.63 6.15 7.09
N GLY A 182 11.28 5.01 7.30
CA GLY A 182 12.41 4.88 8.23
C GLY A 182 13.77 5.04 7.56
N GLN A 183 14.79 5.46 8.32
CA GLN A 183 16.18 5.49 7.86
C GLN A 183 17.16 5.20 9.00
N ILE A 184 18.10 4.29 8.74
CA ILE A 184 19.30 4.10 9.57
C ILE A 184 20.51 4.66 8.82
N SER A 185 21.28 5.54 9.46
CA SER A 185 22.51 6.06 8.86
C SER A 185 23.65 5.03 8.96
N ALA A 186 24.66 5.13 8.09
CA ALA A 186 25.82 4.24 8.16
C ALA A 186 26.54 4.29 9.52
N ASP A 187 26.63 5.48 10.14
CA ASP A 187 27.24 5.64 11.47
C ASP A 187 26.41 4.96 12.57
N LEU A 188 25.08 5.03 12.47
CA LEU A 188 24.17 4.37 13.41
C LEU A 188 24.20 2.85 13.26
N LEU A 189 24.20 2.34 12.01
CA LEU A 189 24.29 0.91 11.72
C LEU A 189 25.59 0.32 12.26
N ALA A 190 26.73 1.00 12.01
CA ALA A 190 28.03 0.58 12.53
C ALA A 190 28.07 0.62 14.08
N TRP A 191 27.41 1.60 14.70
CA TRP A 191 27.31 1.66 16.15
C TRP A 191 26.47 0.50 16.71
N ALA A 192 25.35 0.16 16.08
CA ALA A 192 24.52 -0.99 16.48
C ALA A 192 25.29 -2.31 16.35
N GLU A 193 26.05 -2.48 15.27
CA GLU A 193 26.96 -3.62 15.07
C GLU A 193 28.02 -3.70 16.20
N GLU A 194 28.64 -2.58 16.57
CA GLU A 194 29.60 -2.53 17.68
C GLU A 194 28.95 -2.95 19.01
N GLN A 195 27.73 -2.48 19.30
CA GLN A 195 27.01 -2.86 20.52
C GLN A 195 26.66 -4.35 20.53
N ALA A 196 26.23 -4.90 19.39
CA ALA A 196 25.92 -6.31 19.23
C ALA A 196 27.18 -7.19 19.38
N ALA A 197 28.31 -6.78 18.78
CA ALA A 197 29.58 -7.47 18.93
C ALA A 197 30.05 -7.51 20.39
N ALA A 198 29.99 -6.37 21.09
CA ALA A 198 30.33 -6.29 22.50
C ALA A 198 29.42 -7.17 23.38
N ALA A 199 28.13 -7.29 23.04
CA ALA A 199 27.19 -8.17 23.71
C ALA A 199 27.49 -9.64 23.46
N ARG A 200 27.83 -10.02 22.22
CA ARG A 200 28.28 -11.37 21.87
C ARG A 200 29.54 -11.79 22.60
N GLU A 201 30.51 -10.90 22.76
CA GLU A 201 31.73 -11.17 23.54
C GLU A 201 31.43 -11.52 25.00
N ARG A 202 30.35 -10.97 25.56
CA ARG A 202 29.87 -11.28 26.92
C ARG A 202 29.02 -12.56 26.98
N GLY A 203 28.64 -13.12 25.84
CA GLY A 203 27.69 -14.22 25.77
C GLY A 203 26.25 -13.79 26.06
N ASP A 204 25.88 -12.55 25.76
CA ASP A 204 24.52 -12.05 25.96
C ASP A 204 23.58 -12.50 24.83
N VAL A 205 22.31 -12.71 25.14
CA VAL A 205 21.22 -12.74 24.15
C VAL A 205 20.94 -11.30 23.73
N ILE A 206 20.89 -11.05 22.43
CA ILE A 206 20.76 -9.70 21.87
C ILE A 206 19.35 -9.56 21.29
N VAL A 207 18.60 -8.60 21.81
CA VAL A 207 17.26 -8.22 21.35
C VAL A 207 17.33 -6.82 20.77
N GLY A 208 16.87 -6.64 19.54
CA GLY A 208 16.67 -5.32 18.94
C GLY A 208 15.28 -4.76 19.24
N MET A 209 15.17 -3.43 19.21
CA MET A 209 13.88 -2.75 19.15
C MET A 209 14.02 -1.53 18.24
N GLN A 210 13.12 -1.38 17.27
CA GLN A 210 13.00 -0.18 16.45
C GLN A 210 11.54 0.00 16.01
N HIS A 211 11.20 1.11 15.36
CA HIS A 211 9.82 1.33 14.94
C HIS A 211 9.46 0.65 13.62
N HIS A 212 10.22 0.95 12.56
CA HIS A 212 10.00 0.45 11.20
C HIS A 212 10.43 -1.02 11.03
N GLY A 213 9.80 -1.74 10.11
CA GLY A 213 10.12 -3.13 9.79
C GLY A 213 11.50 -3.32 9.15
N LEU A 214 12.04 -4.53 9.28
CA LEU A 214 13.31 -5.04 8.75
C LEU A 214 13.12 -6.18 7.75
N ILE A 215 11.91 -6.72 7.66
CA ILE A 215 11.53 -7.79 6.75
C ILE A 215 10.12 -7.46 6.26
N GLU A 216 9.80 -7.84 5.03
CA GLU A 216 8.41 -7.77 4.55
C GLU A 216 7.56 -8.76 5.34
N HIS A 217 6.49 -8.26 5.97
CA HIS A 217 5.45 -9.02 6.65
C HIS A 217 4.38 -9.54 5.67
N PHE A 218 4.45 -9.12 4.40
CA PHE A 218 3.77 -9.77 3.28
C PHE A 218 4.52 -9.55 1.95
N ASP A 219 4.41 -10.49 1.00
CA ASP A 219 5.21 -10.56 -0.25
C ASP A 219 5.27 -9.29 -1.14
N MET A 220 4.36 -8.33 -0.97
CA MET A 220 4.29 -7.10 -1.78
C MET A 220 4.42 -5.82 -0.93
N GLU A 221 4.93 -5.95 0.30
CA GLU A 221 5.02 -4.82 1.21
C GLU A 221 5.99 -3.76 0.68
N GLU A 222 7.13 -4.10 0.10
CA GLU A 222 8.05 -3.08 -0.43
C GLU A 222 7.42 -2.27 -1.59
N GLU A 223 6.72 -2.93 -2.52
CA GLU A 223 6.12 -2.25 -3.67
C GLU A 223 4.87 -1.45 -3.31
N ILE A 224 4.14 -1.95 -2.31
CA ILE A 224 2.98 -1.30 -1.75
C ILE A 224 3.51 -0.55 -0.53
N LEU A 225 3.41 -1.04 0.69
CA LEU A 225 3.73 -0.25 1.89
C LEU A 225 5.24 -0.07 2.22
N GLY A 226 6.10 0.24 1.26
CA GLY A 226 7.56 0.33 1.46
C GLY A 226 8.02 1.40 2.45
N ASP A 227 7.22 2.45 2.69
CA ASP A 227 7.48 3.45 3.74
C ASP A 227 7.33 2.87 5.16
N TYR A 228 6.82 1.64 5.31
CA TYR A 228 6.70 0.98 6.60
C TYR A 228 7.93 0.16 6.99
N LEU A 229 8.77 -0.14 6.00
CA LEU A 229 10.08 -0.72 6.19
C LEU A 229 11.14 0.38 6.37
N VAL A 230 12.23 0.05 7.04
CA VAL A 230 13.39 0.94 7.01
C VAL A 230 14.00 0.96 5.62
N ASN A 231 14.42 2.13 5.14
CA ASN A 231 15.16 2.23 3.88
C ASN A 231 16.38 1.29 3.89
N ASP A 232 16.57 0.54 2.81
CA ASP A 232 17.62 -0.49 2.68
C ASP A 232 17.48 -1.64 3.71
N TYR A 233 16.24 -2.00 4.08
CA TYR A 233 15.94 -3.01 5.11
C TYR A 233 16.70 -4.31 4.93
N ARG A 234 16.86 -4.82 3.69
CA ARG A 234 17.58 -6.07 3.42
C ARG A 234 19.02 -6.04 3.93
N ASN A 235 19.74 -4.94 3.72
CA ASN A 235 21.12 -4.76 4.18
C ASN A 235 21.18 -4.54 5.70
N VAL A 236 20.23 -3.78 6.27
CA VAL A 236 20.13 -3.59 7.73
C VAL A 236 19.87 -4.93 8.43
N ALA A 237 18.88 -5.70 7.94
CA ALA A 237 18.53 -7.02 8.45
C ALA A 237 19.70 -7.99 8.38
N GLU A 238 20.40 -8.05 7.24
CA GLU A 238 21.60 -8.88 7.09
C GLU A 238 22.69 -8.47 8.09
N THR A 239 22.94 -7.17 8.24
CA THR A 239 23.94 -6.64 9.19
C THR A 239 23.58 -6.98 10.64
N TYR A 240 22.32 -6.81 11.05
CA TYR A 240 21.87 -7.14 12.40
C TYR A 240 22.00 -8.63 12.70
N ALA A 241 21.51 -9.48 11.81
CA ALA A 241 21.59 -10.93 11.95
C ALA A 241 23.04 -11.41 12.05
N ASP A 242 23.92 -10.91 11.18
CA ASP A 242 25.33 -11.26 11.16
C ASP A 242 26.09 -10.72 12.36
N ALA A 243 25.68 -9.57 12.91
CA ALA A 243 26.17 -9.03 14.18
C ALA A 243 25.66 -9.82 15.40
N GLY A 244 24.61 -10.62 15.26
CA GLY A 244 24.07 -11.53 16.29
C GLY A 244 22.81 -11.06 16.97
N MET A 245 22.22 -9.98 16.49
CA MET A 245 20.88 -9.57 16.84
C MET A 245 19.91 -10.43 16.03
N SER A 246 19.40 -11.50 16.64
CA SER A 246 18.54 -12.48 15.94
C SER A 246 17.05 -12.25 16.12
N VAL A 247 16.66 -11.34 17.02
CA VAL A 247 15.24 -10.99 17.26
C VAL A 247 15.14 -9.48 17.39
N VAL A 248 14.22 -8.87 16.67
CA VAL A 248 13.92 -7.44 16.72
C VAL A 248 12.43 -7.24 16.91
N PHE A 249 12.04 -6.40 17.86
CA PHE A 249 10.66 -5.99 18.04
C PHE A 249 10.39 -4.68 17.28
N THR A 250 9.36 -4.69 16.43
CA THR A 250 8.97 -3.59 15.55
C THR A 250 7.49 -3.22 15.72
N GLY A 251 7.00 -2.29 14.89
CA GLY A 251 5.62 -1.81 14.86
C GLY A 251 5.34 -1.11 13.53
N HIS A 252 4.75 0.10 13.59
CA HIS A 252 4.46 0.99 12.44
C HIS A 252 3.35 0.53 11.49
N MET A 253 3.42 -0.69 10.94
CA MET A 253 2.36 -1.26 10.10
C MET A 253 1.05 -1.46 10.87
N HIS A 254 1.19 -1.63 12.19
CA HIS A 254 0.14 -1.97 13.15
C HIS A 254 -0.42 -3.38 12.92
N ALA A 255 0.27 -4.24 12.18
CA ALA A 255 -0.08 -5.64 12.08
C ALA A 255 0.53 -6.41 13.26
N ASN A 256 -0.09 -7.54 13.60
CA ASN A 256 0.41 -8.42 14.64
C ASN A 256 0.94 -9.68 13.96
N ASP A 257 2.19 -9.59 13.50
CA ASP A 257 2.82 -10.54 12.59
C ASP A 257 4.25 -10.90 13.05
N ILE A 258 4.79 -12.01 12.56
CA ILE A 258 6.20 -12.36 12.71
C ILE A 258 6.78 -12.72 11.34
N ALA A 259 7.84 -12.03 10.93
CA ALA A 259 8.57 -12.34 9.72
C ALA A 259 9.97 -12.92 10.03
N HIS A 260 10.47 -13.77 9.14
CA HIS A 260 11.77 -14.44 9.32
C HIS A 260 12.64 -14.35 8.06
N THR A 261 13.94 -14.17 8.27
CA THR A 261 14.92 -14.30 7.20
C THR A 261 16.20 -14.96 7.65
N LYS A 262 16.97 -15.46 6.67
CA LYS A 262 18.26 -16.11 6.88
C LYS A 262 19.31 -15.51 5.95
N THR A 263 20.40 -15.01 6.53
CA THR A 263 21.51 -14.41 5.78
C THR A 263 22.31 -15.45 5.00
N ALA A 264 23.14 -14.97 4.07
CA ALA A 264 24.08 -15.82 3.35
C ALA A 264 25.10 -16.52 4.29
N ALA A 265 25.41 -15.90 5.43
CA ALA A 265 26.25 -16.49 6.47
C ALA A 265 25.52 -17.55 7.32
N GLY A 266 24.21 -17.70 7.13
CA GLY A 266 23.36 -18.66 7.82
C GLY A 266 22.86 -18.19 9.17
N ASN A 267 22.99 -16.91 9.50
CA ASN A 267 22.40 -16.30 10.69
C ASN A 267 20.92 -15.98 10.42
N GLU A 268 20.11 -16.05 11.46
CA GLU A 268 18.67 -15.84 11.38
C GLU A 268 18.28 -14.55 12.09
N LEU A 269 17.26 -13.88 11.54
CA LEU A 269 16.61 -12.71 12.09
C LEU A 269 15.09 -12.93 12.10
N TYR A 270 14.49 -12.73 13.26
CA TYR A 270 13.06 -12.65 13.46
C TYR A 270 12.68 -11.18 13.65
N ASP A 271 11.80 -10.69 12.80
CA ASP A 271 11.15 -9.40 12.94
C ASP A 271 9.75 -9.62 13.55
N ILE A 272 9.55 -9.12 14.76
CA ILE A 272 8.36 -9.37 15.56
C ILE A 272 7.57 -8.06 15.63
N GLU A 273 6.63 -7.88 14.70
CA GLU A 273 5.78 -6.71 14.65
C GLU A 273 4.62 -6.85 15.64
N THR A 274 4.47 -5.87 16.54
CA THR A 274 3.30 -5.83 17.43
C THR A 274 2.32 -4.77 16.97
N GLY A 275 1.07 -5.18 16.78
CA GLY A 275 0.01 -4.27 16.35
C GLY A 275 -0.22 -3.11 17.33
N SER A 276 -0.78 -2.01 16.84
CA SER A 276 -0.99 -0.83 17.68
C SER A 276 -2.10 -1.03 18.71
N ALA A 277 -1.89 -0.51 19.91
CA ALA A 277 -2.87 -0.50 20.99
C ALA A 277 -4.21 0.20 20.64
N VAL A 278 -4.23 1.08 19.63
CA VAL A 278 -5.40 1.88 19.27
C VAL A 278 -5.91 1.62 17.85
N THR A 279 -5.53 0.51 17.25
CA THR A 279 -6.13 0.02 15.99
C THR A 279 -6.41 -1.46 16.13
N TYR A 280 -7.45 -1.96 15.47
CA TYR A 280 -7.79 -3.39 15.48
C TYR A 280 -6.54 -4.27 15.24
N PRO A 281 -6.31 -5.34 16.02
CA PRO A 281 -7.14 -5.85 17.13
C PRO A 281 -6.82 -5.27 18.52
N CYS A 282 -6.00 -4.23 18.60
CA CYS A 282 -5.46 -3.64 19.83
C CYS A 282 -4.62 -4.62 20.68
N PRO A 283 -3.60 -5.29 20.10
CA PRO A 283 -2.86 -6.34 20.79
C PRO A 283 -1.82 -5.77 21.75
N MET A 284 -1.38 -6.63 22.69
CA MET A 284 -0.10 -6.51 23.39
C MET A 284 0.54 -7.89 23.51
N ARG A 285 1.87 -7.98 23.48
CA ARG A 285 2.59 -9.26 23.57
C ARG A 285 3.32 -9.40 24.91
N PHE A 286 3.26 -10.60 25.48
CA PHE A 286 4.14 -11.05 26.55
C PHE A 286 5.12 -12.07 25.99
N VAL A 287 6.41 -11.91 26.30
CA VAL A 287 7.45 -12.80 25.77
C VAL A 287 8.30 -13.35 26.90
N SER A 288 8.38 -14.68 27.00
CA SER A 288 9.29 -15.36 27.90
C SER A 288 10.57 -15.73 27.16
N ILE A 289 11.73 -15.34 27.69
CA ILE A 289 13.03 -15.63 27.09
C ILE A 289 13.87 -16.47 28.06
N GLU A 290 14.13 -17.72 27.69
CA GLU A 290 14.97 -18.64 28.47
C GLU A 290 16.35 -18.76 27.84
N ARG A 291 17.38 -18.30 28.55
CA ARG A 291 18.78 -18.36 28.09
C ARG A 291 19.50 -19.57 28.67
N GLU A 292 20.14 -20.34 27.78
CA GLU A 292 21.11 -21.37 28.12
C GLU A 292 22.48 -21.02 27.53
N ALA A 293 23.55 -21.27 28.28
CA ALA A 293 24.91 -21.06 27.80
C ALA A 293 25.85 -22.15 28.33
N ASP A 294 26.71 -22.65 27.45
CA ASP A 294 27.70 -23.67 27.76
C ASP A 294 29.06 -23.33 27.13
N GLU A 295 29.99 -24.30 27.06
CA GLU A 295 31.30 -24.06 26.46
C GLU A 295 31.25 -23.88 24.93
N TYR A 296 30.17 -24.31 24.28
CA TYR A 296 29.98 -24.34 22.82
C TYR A 296 29.26 -23.09 22.29
N GLY A 297 28.38 -22.47 23.08
CA GLY A 297 27.66 -21.27 22.66
C GLY A 297 26.59 -20.79 23.63
N VAL A 298 25.71 -19.95 23.10
CA VAL A 298 24.51 -19.45 23.76
C VAL A 298 23.30 -19.85 22.92
N SER A 299 22.25 -20.31 23.58
CA SER A 299 20.93 -20.50 22.99
C SER A 299 19.87 -19.76 23.82
N ALA A 300 18.83 -19.28 23.16
CA ALA A 300 17.70 -18.65 23.79
C ALA A 300 16.40 -19.14 23.17
N SER A 301 15.48 -19.60 24.01
CA SER A 301 14.11 -19.94 23.60
C SER A 301 13.20 -18.76 23.87
N PHE A 302 12.38 -18.42 22.88
CA PHE A 302 11.38 -17.36 22.92
C PHE A 302 10.01 -18.01 22.87
N ASP A 303 9.14 -17.59 23.79
CA ASP A 303 7.72 -17.97 23.84
C ASP A 303 6.90 -16.68 23.84
N VAL A 304 6.22 -16.41 22.73
CA VAL A 304 5.44 -15.19 22.46
C VAL A 304 3.96 -15.49 22.67
N ASP A 305 3.30 -14.68 23.49
CA ASP A 305 1.87 -14.77 23.79
C ASP A 305 1.21 -13.42 23.51
N THR A 306 0.30 -13.38 22.54
CA THR A 306 -0.48 -12.18 22.20
C THR A 306 -1.78 -12.13 22.98
N VAL A 307 -1.98 -11.01 23.69
CA VAL A 307 -3.22 -10.69 24.40
C VAL A 307 -4.02 -9.67 23.60
N THR A 308 -5.27 -10.03 23.31
CA THR A 308 -6.32 -9.17 22.72
C THR A 308 -7.57 -9.23 23.61
N HIS A 309 -8.69 -8.65 23.16
CA HIS A 309 -9.98 -8.65 23.87
C HIS A 309 -9.90 -8.10 25.31
N LEU A 310 -9.08 -7.06 25.52
CA LEU A 310 -9.04 -6.35 26.80
C LEU A 310 -10.41 -5.72 27.10
N ASP A 311 -10.90 -5.90 28.31
CA ASP A 311 -12.23 -5.46 28.75
C ASP A 311 -12.18 -4.35 29.80
N ASN A 312 -13.35 -3.83 30.16
CA ASN A 312 -13.56 -2.88 31.27
C ASN A 312 -12.78 -1.56 31.13
N ILE A 313 -12.70 -1.00 29.93
CA ILE A 313 -11.97 0.25 29.67
C ILE A 313 -12.95 1.43 29.78
N THR A 314 -12.83 2.23 30.84
CA THR A 314 -13.61 3.45 31.00
C THR A 314 -12.80 4.65 30.56
N TYR A 315 -13.35 5.46 29.65
CA TYR A 315 -12.67 6.60 29.05
C TYR A 315 -13.53 7.86 29.01
N THR A 316 -12.88 8.99 28.75
CA THR A 316 -13.56 10.29 28.64
C THR A 316 -13.80 10.61 27.17
N THR A 317 -15.06 10.79 26.79
CA THR A 317 -15.45 11.15 25.42
C THR A 317 -15.11 12.61 25.11
N ALA A 318 -15.14 12.99 23.83
CA ALA A 318 -14.82 14.35 23.39
C ALA A 318 -15.74 15.44 24.01
N ASP A 319 -17.01 15.10 24.27
CA ASP A 319 -18.02 15.93 24.95
C ASP A 319 -17.93 15.84 26.50
N LYS A 320 -16.82 15.27 27.01
CA LYS A 320 -16.47 15.16 28.42
C LYS A 320 -17.42 14.30 29.25
N GLN A 321 -18.09 13.33 28.62
CA GLN A 321 -18.82 12.27 29.31
C GLN A 321 -17.91 11.07 29.58
N GLN A 322 -18.42 10.09 30.33
CA GLN A 322 -17.74 8.81 30.56
C GLN A 322 -18.43 7.73 29.72
N ALA A 323 -17.62 6.90 29.06
CA ALA A 323 -18.07 5.74 28.32
C ALA A 323 -17.22 4.51 28.69
N THR A 324 -17.73 3.32 28.42
CA THR A 324 -17.04 2.05 28.71
C THR A 324 -17.00 1.18 27.47
N ILE A 325 -15.82 0.60 27.21
CA ILE A 325 -15.60 -0.44 26.22
C ILE A 325 -15.58 -1.79 26.94
N GLU A 326 -16.50 -2.67 26.56
CA GLU A 326 -16.64 -4.01 27.15
C GLU A 326 -15.67 -5.02 26.54
N ASP A 327 -15.34 -4.88 25.25
CA ASP A 327 -14.35 -5.68 24.54
C ASP A 327 -13.64 -4.76 23.55
N LEU A 328 -12.34 -4.50 23.79
CA LEU A 328 -11.56 -3.57 23.00
C LEU A 328 -11.39 -4.01 21.56
N THR A 329 -11.19 -5.30 21.31
CA THR A 329 -10.95 -5.83 19.96
C THR A 329 -12.22 -5.73 19.12
N GLU A 330 -13.36 -6.11 19.67
CA GLU A 330 -14.65 -5.98 18.97
C GLU A 330 -15.07 -4.52 18.79
N TYR A 331 -14.75 -3.65 19.75
CA TYR A 331 -14.96 -2.21 19.60
C TYR A 331 -14.10 -1.63 18.46
N ALA A 332 -12.80 -1.94 18.44
CA ALA A 332 -11.87 -1.45 17.44
C ALA A 332 -12.15 -1.99 16.02
N ARG A 333 -12.77 -3.18 15.90
CA ARG A 333 -13.16 -3.78 14.62
C ARG A 333 -14.05 -2.86 13.77
N GLY A 334 -14.87 -2.03 14.41
CA GLY A 334 -15.76 -1.06 13.75
C GLY A 334 -15.04 0.14 13.12
N PHE A 335 -13.74 0.33 13.39
CA PHE A 335 -12.93 1.46 12.92
C PHE A 335 -11.95 1.05 11.80
N GLY A 336 -12.23 -0.07 11.11
CA GLY A 336 -11.47 -0.50 9.93
C GLY A 336 -11.68 0.39 8.70
N ILE A 337 -11.39 -0.14 7.52
CA ILE A 337 -11.61 0.54 6.25
C ILE A 337 -13.13 0.60 6.00
N THR A 338 -13.73 1.78 6.22
CA THR A 338 -15.17 1.99 6.03
C THR A 338 -15.49 2.50 4.63
N ALA A 339 -16.73 2.28 4.17
CA ALA A 339 -17.22 2.82 2.91
C ALA A 339 -17.11 4.36 2.88
N SER A 340 -17.45 5.03 3.98
CA SER A 340 -17.37 6.50 4.08
C SER A 340 -15.94 7.02 4.02
N LEU A 341 -14.97 6.32 4.61
CA LEU A 341 -13.55 6.68 4.48
C LEU A 341 -13.10 6.61 3.02
N VAL A 342 -13.44 5.52 2.32
CA VAL A 342 -13.09 5.34 0.90
C VAL A 342 -13.81 6.34 0.01
N GLU A 343 -15.09 6.63 0.29
CA GLU A 343 -15.87 7.64 -0.43
C GLU A 343 -15.26 9.04 -0.28
N ASN A 344 -14.97 9.48 0.95
CA ASN A 344 -14.41 10.80 1.21
C ASN A 344 -13.02 10.96 0.56
N LEU A 345 -12.09 10.04 0.86
CA LEU A 345 -10.73 10.09 0.31
C LEU A 345 -10.73 9.94 -1.21
N GLY A 346 -11.56 9.04 -1.73
CA GLY A 346 -11.68 8.80 -3.17
C GLY A 346 -12.28 9.99 -3.90
N THR A 347 -13.29 10.64 -3.32
CA THR A 347 -13.90 11.85 -3.88
C THR A 347 -12.90 12.99 -3.88
N ASP A 348 -12.23 13.26 -2.76
CA ASP A 348 -11.22 14.33 -2.68
C ASP A 348 -10.07 14.12 -3.66
N LEU A 349 -9.59 12.88 -3.79
CA LEU A 349 -8.54 12.53 -4.76
C LEU A 349 -9.01 12.79 -6.20
N VAL A 350 -10.18 12.30 -6.58
CA VAL A 350 -10.73 12.47 -7.93
C VAL A 350 -11.02 13.94 -8.22
N MET A 351 -11.59 14.66 -7.25
CA MET A 351 -11.88 16.09 -7.39
C MET A 351 -10.59 16.91 -7.47
N GLY A 352 -9.53 16.57 -6.74
CA GLY A 352 -8.22 17.21 -6.87
C GLY A 352 -7.64 17.09 -8.28
N TYR A 353 -7.79 15.94 -8.94
CA TYR A 353 -7.43 15.82 -10.37
C TYR A 353 -8.43 16.52 -11.30
N ALA A 354 -9.71 16.53 -10.94
CA ALA A 354 -10.76 17.20 -11.72
C ALA A 354 -10.51 18.71 -11.76
N ASP A 355 -10.02 19.33 -10.68
CA ASP A 355 -9.72 20.76 -10.62
C ASP A 355 -8.72 21.18 -11.70
N GLU A 356 -7.64 20.40 -11.89
CA GLU A 356 -6.67 20.68 -12.97
C GLU A 356 -7.30 20.60 -14.37
N LEU A 357 -8.21 19.64 -14.56
CA LEU A 357 -8.95 19.49 -15.82
C LEU A 357 -9.96 20.62 -16.02
N ILE A 358 -10.69 20.99 -14.98
CA ILE A 358 -11.67 22.09 -14.96
C ILE A 358 -10.97 23.39 -15.34
N ASP A 359 -9.81 23.68 -14.73
CA ASP A 359 -8.99 24.84 -15.05
C ASP A 359 -8.52 24.81 -16.51
N SER A 360 -8.09 23.66 -17.00
CA SER A 360 -7.64 23.48 -18.40
C SER A 360 -8.79 23.69 -19.40
N VAL A 361 -9.98 23.17 -19.09
CA VAL A 361 -11.20 23.34 -19.89
C VAL A 361 -11.65 24.79 -19.88
N ALA A 362 -11.64 25.44 -18.72
CA ALA A 362 -11.96 26.86 -18.56
C ALA A 362 -10.98 27.74 -19.36
N ALA A 363 -9.67 27.46 -19.29
CA ALA A 363 -8.64 28.18 -20.02
C ALA A 363 -8.76 28.01 -21.55
N ALA A 364 -9.16 26.83 -22.02
CA ALA A 364 -9.48 26.58 -23.43
C ALA A 364 -10.77 27.30 -23.89
N GLY A 365 -11.62 27.69 -22.94
CA GLY A 365 -12.91 28.36 -23.19
C GLY A 365 -14.05 27.38 -23.49
N GLY A 366 -14.07 26.24 -22.78
CA GLY A 366 -15.09 25.20 -22.83
C GLY A 366 -14.58 23.85 -23.33
N LEU A 367 -15.30 22.77 -22.98
CA LEU A 367 -14.91 21.38 -23.24
C LEU A 367 -14.77 21.10 -24.74
N GLU A 368 -15.62 21.72 -25.58
CA GLU A 368 -15.50 21.61 -27.03
C GLU A 368 -14.12 22.05 -27.54
N LYS A 369 -13.62 23.20 -27.08
CA LYS A 369 -12.32 23.70 -27.53
C LYS A 369 -11.16 22.91 -26.95
N TYR A 370 -11.29 22.51 -25.69
CA TYR A 370 -10.30 21.66 -25.03
C TYR A 370 -10.11 20.34 -25.80
N LEU A 371 -11.20 19.61 -26.04
CA LEU A 371 -11.15 18.33 -26.76
C LEU A 371 -10.68 18.49 -28.22
N LEU A 372 -11.09 19.54 -28.91
CA LEU A 372 -10.59 19.81 -30.27
C LEU A 372 -9.08 20.07 -30.26
N GLY A 373 -8.56 20.78 -29.26
CA GLY A 373 -7.12 20.99 -29.09
C GLY A 373 -6.36 19.69 -28.81
N VAL A 374 -6.90 18.80 -27.97
CA VAL A 374 -6.32 17.47 -27.72
C VAL A 374 -6.30 16.62 -29.00
N ILE A 375 -7.41 16.59 -29.75
CA ILE A 375 -7.53 15.85 -31.00
C ILE A 375 -6.56 16.40 -32.06
N ASP A 376 -6.46 17.72 -32.20
CA ASP A 376 -5.53 18.39 -33.11
C ASP A 376 -4.08 18.00 -32.81
N GLY A 377 -3.70 18.02 -31.52
CA GLY A 377 -2.38 17.58 -31.06
C GLY A 377 -2.09 16.11 -31.35
N LEU A 378 -3.11 15.23 -31.32
CA LEU A 378 -2.97 13.81 -31.66
C LEU A 378 -2.84 13.56 -33.17
N LEU A 379 -3.51 14.35 -34.00
CA LEU A 379 -3.49 14.23 -35.46
C LEU A 379 -2.24 14.87 -36.10
N GLY A 380 -1.53 15.72 -35.35
CA GLY A 380 -0.29 16.38 -35.77
C GLY A 380 -0.47 17.46 -36.83
N ASP A 381 0.63 18.11 -37.26
CA ASP A 381 0.64 19.33 -38.10
C ASP A 381 -0.06 19.22 -39.47
N THR A 382 -0.47 18.01 -39.89
CA THR A 382 -1.06 17.75 -41.21
C THR A 382 -2.58 17.90 -41.28
N VAL A 383 -3.29 17.83 -40.15
CA VAL A 383 -4.76 17.90 -40.10
C VAL A 383 -5.16 18.88 -39.01
N ASN A 384 -5.75 20.01 -39.38
CA ASN A 384 -6.19 21.03 -38.43
C ASN A 384 -7.69 20.91 -38.15
N VAL A 385 -8.07 20.57 -36.92
CA VAL A 385 -9.47 20.42 -36.49
C VAL A 385 -9.84 21.52 -35.49
N THR A 386 -10.56 22.53 -35.95
CA THR A 386 -10.95 23.72 -35.15
C THR A 386 -12.43 23.78 -34.77
N SER A 387 -13.23 22.81 -35.20
CA SER A 387 -14.67 22.73 -34.89
C SER A 387 -15.19 21.30 -34.93
N THR A 388 -16.24 21.02 -34.17
CA THR A 388 -17.02 19.77 -34.22
C THR A 388 -17.51 19.44 -35.63
N THR A 389 -17.84 20.46 -36.45
CA THR A 389 -18.20 20.25 -37.86
C THR A 389 -17.05 19.69 -38.68
N GLN A 390 -15.82 20.21 -38.51
CA GLN A 390 -14.65 19.68 -39.22
C GLN A 390 -14.34 18.26 -38.77
N LEU A 391 -14.42 17.99 -37.46
CA LEU A 391 -14.20 16.66 -36.89
C LEU A 391 -15.18 15.64 -37.48
N VAL A 392 -16.49 15.93 -37.45
CA VAL A 392 -17.51 14.99 -37.94
C VAL A 392 -17.42 14.80 -39.45
N ASN A 393 -17.07 15.82 -40.23
CA ASN A 393 -16.82 15.65 -41.67
C ASN A 393 -15.60 14.78 -41.96
N LEU A 394 -14.52 14.94 -41.18
CA LEU A 394 -13.33 14.09 -41.30
C LEU A 394 -13.69 12.63 -41.03
N LEU A 395 -14.37 12.35 -39.90
CA LEU A 395 -14.79 11.00 -39.52
C LEU A 395 -15.76 10.39 -40.53
N ALA A 396 -16.75 11.15 -41.00
CA ALA A 396 -17.67 10.70 -42.04
C ALA A 396 -16.94 10.34 -43.34
N GLY A 397 -15.92 11.10 -43.71
CA GLY A 397 -15.09 10.84 -44.89
C GLY A 397 -14.18 9.61 -44.77
N MET A 398 -14.01 9.06 -43.56
CA MET A 398 -13.25 7.81 -43.32
C MET A 398 -14.14 6.56 -43.45
N LEU A 399 -15.46 6.71 -43.46
CA LEU A 399 -16.37 5.58 -43.64
C LEU A 399 -16.33 5.05 -45.08
N PRO A 400 -16.60 3.75 -45.29
CA PRO A 400 -16.77 3.19 -46.63
C PRO A 400 -17.84 3.95 -47.42
N THR A 401 -17.69 4.04 -48.74
CA THR A 401 -18.74 4.59 -49.63
C THR A 401 -19.57 3.49 -50.30
N ASP A 402 -19.32 2.22 -49.96
CA ASP A 402 -20.03 1.09 -50.52
C ASP A 402 -21.35 0.87 -49.77
N SER A 403 -22.47 1.04 -50.49
CA SER A 403 -23.82 0.86 -49.96
C SER A 403 -24.16 -0.57 -49.49
N THR A 404 -23.28 -1.56 -49.75
CA THR A 404 -23.46 -2.91 -49.20
C THR A 404 -22.92 -3.07 -47.78
N GLU A 405 -22.14 -2.11 -47.29
CA GLU A 405 -21.60 -2.12 -45.93
C GLU A 405 -22.68 -1.76 -44.89
N THR A 406 -22.51 -2.28 -43.67
CA THR A 406 -23.42 -1.99 -42.55
C THR A 406 -23.41 -0.52 -42.16
N PHE A 407 -22.25 0.13 -42.25
CA PHE A 407 -22.07 1.57 -42.04
C PHE A 407 -21.32 2.15 -43.23
N TYR A 408 -21.93 3.12 -43.92
CA TYR A 408 -21.31 3.78 -45.06
C TYR A 408 -21.67 5.27 -45.12
N TYR A 409 -20.85 6.04 -45.83
CA TYR A 409 -21.09 7.44 -46.11
C TYR A 409 -21.65 7.63 -47.52
N ASP A 410 -22.84 8.22 -47.61
CA ASP A 410 -23.46 8.67 -48.84
C ASP A 410 -23.40 10.20 -48.94
N SER A 411 -22.80 10.69 -50.02
CA SER A 411 -22.56 12.13 -50.20
C SER A 411 -23.84 12.98 -50.31
N GLU A 412 -24.97 12.37 -50.65
CA GLU A 412 -26.27 13.06 -50.77
C GLU A 412 -27.09 12.97 -49.47
N SER A 413 -27.04 11.83 -48.78
CA SER A 413 -27.93 11.48 -47.67
C SER A 413 -27.29 11.70 -46.30
N GLY A 414 -25.99 11.39 -46.16
CA GLY A 414 -25.22 11.45 -44.92
C GLY A 414 -24.62 10.09 -44.54
N ILE A 415 -24.50 9.83 -43.24
CA ILE A 415 -24.03 8.53 -42.73
C ILE A 415 -25.23 7.58 -42.70
N VAL A 416 -25.11 6.41 -43.34
CA VAL A 416 -26.18 5.42 -43.40
C VAL A 416 -25.78 4.19 -42.60
N PHE A 417 -26.62 3.82 -41.65
CA PHE A 417 -26.55 2.55 -40.92
C PHE A 417 -27.63 1.61 -41.43
N THR A 418 -27.24 0.40 -41.83
CA THR A 418 -28.15 -0.65 -42.28
C THR A 418 -28.22 -1.75 -41.23
N TYR A 419 -29.35 -1.85 -40.53
CA TYR A 419 -29.68 -2.92 -39.60
C TYR A 419 -30.33 -4.11 -40.32
N SER A 420 -30.38 -5.27 -39.65
CA SER A 420 -30.91 -6.55 -40.15
C SER A 420 -32.11 -6.43 -41.09
N ALA A 421 -32.12 -7.24 -42.16
CA ALA A 421 -33.14 -7.24 -43.22
C ALA A 421 -33.27 -5.92 -44.03
N GLY A 422 -32.23 -5.08 -44.03
CA GLY A 422 -32.15 -3.88 -44.87
C GLY A 422 -32.83 -2.64 -44.28
N VAL A 423 -33.08 -2.62 -42.97
CA VAL A 423 -33.70 -1.48 -42.27
C VAL A 423 -32.66 -0.40 -42.03
N GLN A 424 -32.85 0.78 -42.64
CA GLN A 424 -31.84 1.85 -42.57
C GLN A 424 -32.18 2.96 -41.56
N LEU A 425 -31.12 3.58 -41.04
CA LEU A 425 -31.12 4.87 -40.35
C LEU A 425 -30.13 5.80 -41.06
N THR A 426 -30.61 6.98 -41.48
CA THR A 426 -29.74 8.01 -42.06
C THR A 426 -29.45 9.10 -41.03
N ILE A 427 -28.17 9.34 -40.75
CA ILE A 427 -27.66 10.35 -39.83
C ILE A 427 -27.13 11.55 -40.63
N SER A 428 -27.59 12.73 -40.26
CA SER A 428 -27.14 14.01 -40.78
C SER A 428 -25.73 14.33 -40.28
N VAL A 429 -24.74 14.45 -41.16
CA VAL A 429 -23.38 14.90 -40.78
C VAL A 429 -23.41 16.25 -40.06
N LYS A 430 -24.21 17.20 -40.58
CA LYS A 430 -24.41 18.51 -39.94
C LYS A 430 -25.16 18.39 -38.61
N GLY A 431 -26.21 17.56 -38.56
CA GLY A 431 -26.97 17.33 -37.33
C GLY A 431 -26.10 16.71 -36.24
N LEU A 432 -25.26 15.72 -36.60
CA LEU A 432 -24.30 15.07 -35.70
C LEU A 432 -23.27 16.04 -35.13
N ALA A 433 -22.74 16.95 -35.95
CA ALA A 433 -21.84 18.00 -35.46
C ALA A 433 -22.55 18.94 -34.45
N GLU A 434 -23.79 19.35 -34.74
CA GLU A 434 -24.57 20.19 -33.84
C GLU A 434 -25.00 19.45 -32.56
N SER A 435 -25.31 18.15 -32.64
CA SER A 435 -25.61 17.28 -31.50
C SER A 435 -24.40 17.10 -30.59
N LEU A 436 -23.21 16.92 -31.16
CA LEU A 436 -21.96 16.82 -30.41
C LEU A 436 -21.64 18.13 -29.70
N SER A 437 -21.71 19.28 -30.39
CA SER A 437 -21.51 20.59 -29.76
C SER A 437 -22.54 20.87 -28.65
N TYR A 438 -23.80 20.47 -28.85
CA TYR A 438 -24.82 20.57 -27.81
C TYR A 438 -24.50 19.71 -26.58
N LEU A 439 -24.12 18.45 -26.77
CA LEU A 439 -23.73 17.57 -25.68
C LEU A 439 -22.58 18.16 -24.88
N LEU A 440 -21.52 18.62 -25.55
CA LEU A 440 -20.35 19.22 -24.91
C LEU A 440 -20.72 20.49 -24.11
N GLY A 441 -21.66 21.29 -24.62
CA GLY A 441 -22.17 22.47 -23.91
C GLY A 441 -23.07 22.14 -22.71
N GLU A 442 -23.78 21.00 -22.71
CA GLU A 442 -24.48 20.54 -21.50
C GLU A 442 -23.51 19.96 -20.47
N LEU A 443 -22.48 19.23 -20.91
CA LEU A 443 -21.41 18.72 -20.05
C LEU A 443 -20.60 19.87 -19.41
N ASP A 444 -20.32 20.96 -20.13
CA ASP A 444 -19.70 22.17 -19.58
C ASP A 444 -20.47 22.71 -18.36
N LYS A 445 -21.80 22.63 -18.35
CA LYS A 445 -22.61 23.10 -17.21
C LYS A 445 -22.51 22.16 -16.02
N MET A 446 -22.39 20.86 -16.27
CA MET A 446 -22.25 19.85 -15.22
C MET A 446 -20.86 19.91 -14.58
N ILE A 447 -19.81 20.10 -15.39
CA ILE A 447 -18.44 20.29 -14.91
C ILE A 447 -18.31 21.56 -14.06
N ALA A 448 -19.07 22.62 -14.39
CA ALA A 448 -19.11 23.85 -13.62
C ALA A 448 -19.92 23.75 -12.31
N ASP A 449 -20.60 22.62 -12.05
CA ASP A 449 -21.38 22.37 -10.84
C ASP A 449 -20.59 21.38 -9.95
N GLU A 450 -19.65 21.92 -9.17
CA GLU A 450 -18.73 21.14 -8.33
C GLU A 450 -19.46 20.23 -7.33
N GLU A 451 -20.55 20.71 -6.72
CA GLU A 451 -21.35 19.94 -5.75
C GLU A 451 -22.00 18.73 -6.43
N LYS A 452 -22.58 18.94 -7.61
CA LYS A 452 -23.17 17.85 -8.39
C LYS A 452 -22.13 16.87 -8.90
N LEU A 453 -20.97 17.36 -9.34
CA LEU A 453 -19.87 16.52 -9.80
C LEU A 453 -19.32 15.65 -8.67
N ALA A 454 -19.05 16.23 -7.50
CA ALA A 454 -18.61 15.50 -6.31
C ALA A 454 -19.65 14.45 -5.88
N SER A 455 -20.93 14.79 -5.89
CA SER A 455 -22.01 13.84 -5.56
C SER A 455 -22.08 12.66 -6.53
N LEU A 456 -21.90 12.89 -7.84
CA LEU A 456 -21.86 11.83 -8.84
C LEU A 456 -20.63 10.92 -8.67
N VAL A 457 -19.47 11.50 -8.34
CA VAL A 457 -18.23 10.77 -8.08
C VAL A 457 -18.36 9.92 -6.81
N GLY A 458 -18.79 10.50 -5.69
CA GLY A 458 -18.99 9.78 -4.43
C GLY A 458 -20.00 8.64 -4.57
N GLY A 459 -21.13 8.90 -5.24
CA GLY A 459 -22.12 7.87 -5.56
C GLY A 459 -21.56 6.72 -6.39
N PHE A 460 -20.73 7.01 -7.40
CA PHE A 460 -20.07 5.97 -8.18
C PHE A 460 -19.06 5.15 -7.36
N ILE A 461 -18.28 5.79 -6.49
CA ILE A 461 -17.33 5.10 -5.61
C ILE A 461 -18.10 4.16 -4.67
N SER A 462 -19.16 4.65 -4.02
CA SER A 462 -20.05 3.85 -3.17
C SER A 462 -20.62 2.66 -3.93
N ASP A 463 -21.11 2.88 -5.15
CA ASP A 463 -21.66 1.84 -6.00
C ASP A 463 -20.64 0.73 -6.33
N VAL A 464 -19.37 1.08 -6.52
CA VAL A 464 -18.28 0.13 -6.78
C VAL A 464 -17.90 -0.62 -5.51
N THR A 465 -17.81 0.06 -4.37
CA THR A 465 -17.48 -0.57 -3.08
C THR A 465 -18.56 -1.54 -2.62
N ASP A 466 -19.81 -1.33 -3.03
CA ASP A 466 -20.97 -2.17 -2.70
C ASP A 466 -21.16 -3.38 -3.65
N ILE A 467 -20.26 -3.59 -4.60
CA ILE A 467 -20.29 -4.80 -5.45
C ILE A 467 -20.16 -6.03 -4.55
N VAL A 468 -21.13 -6.94 -4.60
CA VAL A 468 -21.06 -8.23 -3.89
C VAL A 468 -20.01 -9.12 -4.56
N VAL A 469 -19.00 -9.51 -3.80
CA VAL A 469 -17.86 -10.30 -4.28
C VAL A 469 -17.81 -11.72 -3.70
N TYR A 470 -18.61 -11.98 -2.68
CA TYR A 470 -18.87 -13.30 -2.13
C TYR A 470 -20.37 -13.43 -1.86
N ASP A 471 -20.98 -14.47 -2.42
CA ASP A 471 -22.40 -14.81 -2.32
C ASP A 471 -22.50 -16.09 -1.48
N ASP A 472 -23.00 -15.97 -0.25
CA ASP A 472 -23.32 -17.14 0.56
C ASP A 472 -24.70 -17.65 0.14
N THR A 473 -24.85 -18.97 0.05
CA THR A 473 -26.06 -19.70 -0.37
C THR A 473 -27.41 -19.28 0.25
N ASN A 474 -27.43 -18.44 1.28
CA ASN A 474 -28.64 -17.90 1.91
C ASN A 474 -28.70 -16.35 2.00
N ASP A 475 -27.83 -15.62 1.30
CA ASP A 475 -27.67 -14.16 1.29
C ASP A 475 -27.33 -13.51 2.67
N GLU A 476 -27.29 -14.29 3.76
CA GLU A 476 -27.09 -13.77 5.12
C GLU A 476 -25.64 -13.34 5.42
N ASN A 477 -24.67 -13.84 4.66
CA ASN A 477 -23.24 -13.58 4.85
C ASN A 477 -22.55 -13.04 3.58
N ASP A 478 -23.32 -12.46 2.66
CA ASP A 478 -22.76 -11.81 1.48
C ASP A 478 -21.72 -10.77 1.87
N LYS A 479 -20.64 -10.69 1.09
CA LYS A 479 -19.58 -9.71 1.31
C LYS A 479 -19.48 -8.79 0.12
N THR A 480 -19.57 -7.50 0.39
CA THR A 480 -19.26 -6.46 -0.58
C THR A 480 -17.75 -6.34 -0.79
N LEU A 481 -17.33 -5.67 -1.86
CA LEU A 481 -15.92 -5.44 -2.17
C LEU A 481 -15.21 -4.72 -1.01
N ILE A 482 -15.84 -3.71 -0.40
CA ILE A 482 -15.25 -3.01 0.73
C ILE A 482 -15.15 -3.87 1.98
N GLN A 483 -16.15 -4.73 2.23
CA GLN A 483 -16.08 -5.68 3.35
C GLN A 483 -14.98 -6.71 3.12
N PHE A 484 -14.84 -7.24 1.90
CA PHE A 484 -13.78 -8.16 1.55
C PHE A 484 -12.39 -7.54 1.72
N VAL A 485 -12.18 -6.32 1.21
CA VAL A 485 -10.91 -5.60 1.38
C VAL A 485 -10.60 -5.34 2.85
N ASN A 486 -11.61 -4.91 3.63
CA ASN A 486 -11.43 -4.70 5.06
C ASN A 486 -11.16 -6.02 5.82
N ASP A 487 -11.82 -7.11 5.45
CA ASP A 487 -11.65 -8.41 6.09
C ASP A 487 -10.26 -9.01 5.79
N VAL A 488 -9.76 -8.90 4.55
CA VAL A 488 -8.36 -9.27 4.19
C VAL A 488 -7.36 -8.45 4.98
N TYR A 489 -7.60 -7.15 5.11
CA TYR A 489 -6.72 -6.28 5.89
C TYR A 489 -6.76 -6.64 7.38
N GLN A 490 -7.95 -6.81 7.95
CA GLN A 490 -8.14 -7.15 9.36
C GLN A 490 -7.62 -8.55 9.68
N SER A 491 -7.73 -9.53 8.78
CA SER A 491 -7.18 -10.86 9.02
C SER A 491 -5.67 -10.83 9.19
N HIS A 492 -4.97 -10.02 8.39
CA HIS A 492 -3.53 -9.78 8.56
C HIS A 492 -3.23 -9.01 9.85
N LEU A 493 -3.98 -7.93 10.13
CA LEU A 493 -3.75 -7.13 11.34
C LEU A 493 -3.86 -7.94 12.64
N CYS A 494 -4.72 -8.97 12.67
CA CYS A 494 -4.86 -9.83 13.84
C CYS A 494 -4.07 -11.15 13.79
N GLY A 495 -3.25 -11.39 12.77
CA GLY A 495 -2.47 -12.62 12.61
C GLY A 495 -3.35 -13.87 12.42
N ALA A 496 -4.50 -13.71 11.75
CA ALA A 496 -5.41 -14.81 11.41
C ALA A 496 -5.13 -15.40 10.03
N ASP A 497 -4.30 -14.74 9.23
CA ASP A 497 -3.79 -15.16 7.92
C ASP A 497 -2.93 -16.44 7.98
N GLY A 498 -2.32 -16.76 9.13
CA GLY A 498 -1.69 -18.07 9.37
C GLY A 498 -2.65 -19.27 9.38
N ASP A 499 -3.95 -19.08 9.67
CA ASP A 499 -4.98 -20.15 9.67
C ASP A 499 -6.39 -19.64 9.33
N LEU A 500 -6.53 -19.02 8.15
CA LEU A 500 -7.81 -18.47 7.69
C LEU A 500 -8.95 -19.50 7.74
N ALA A 501 -8.66 -20.77 7.45
CA ALA A 501 -9.65 -21.85 7.36
C ALA A 501 -10.37 -22.12 8.69
N ASN A 502 -9.75 -21.82 9.83
CA ASN A 502 -10.35 -21.98 11.15
C ASN A 502 -10.75 -20.63 11.79
N SER A 503 -10.75 -19.55 11.01
CA SER A 503 -11.14 -18.20 11.43
C SER A 503 -12.52 -17.79 10.88
N GLU A 504 -13.01 -16.62 11.31
CA GLU A 504 -14.21 -16.00 10.71
C GLU A 504 -14.00 -15.53 9.26
N TYR A 505 -12.74 -15.48 8.81
CA TYR A 505 -12.32 -15.04 7.47
C TYR A 505 -12.20 -16.20 6.47
N ALA A 506 -12.69 -17.40 6.81
CA ALA A 506 -12.53 -18.59 5.96
C ALA A 506 -13.01 -18.42 4.51
N TYR A 507 -14.00 -17.56 4.28
CA TYR A 507 -14.54 -17.24 2.94
C TYR A 507 -13.51 -16.58 2.01
N ILE A 508 -12.47 -15.95 2.56
CA ILE A 508 -11.38 -15.34 1.76
C ILE A 508 -10.73 -16.40 0.86
N ASN A 509 -10.61 -17.65 1.33
CA ASN A 509 -10.08 -18.75 0.51
C ASN A 509 -10.91 -19.04 -0.74
N ASP A 510 -12.24 -18.92 -0.64
CA ASP A 510 -13.13 -19.12 -1.79
C ASP A 510 -12.92 -18.00 -2.81
N VAL A 511 -12.83 -16.74 -2.33
CA VAL A 511 -12.59 -15.57 -3.19
C VAL A 511 -11.18 -15.62 -3.82
N VAL A 512 -10.16 -16.05 -3.07
CA VAL A 512 -8.80 -16.26 -3.60
C VAL A 512 -8.80 -17.29 -4.73
N ALA A 513 -9.52 -18.41 -4.58
CA ALA A 513 -9.64 -19.40 -5.65
C ALA A 513 -10.33 -18.82 -6.90
N ASP A 514 -11.32 -17.95 -6.73
CA ASP A 514 -11.96 -17.22 -7.83
C ASP A 514 -11.03 -16.19 -8.48
N ILE A 515 -10.14 -15.54 -7.72
CA ILE A 515 -9.09 -14.68 -8.24
C ILE A 515 -8.09 -15.50 -9.06
N GLU A 516 -7.54 -16.58 -8.51
CA GLU A 516 -6.56 -17.44 -9.21
C GLU A 516 -7.10 -18.03 -10.51
N SER A 517 -8.40 -18.35 -10.56
CA SER A 517 -9.07 -18.86 -11.77
C SER A 517 -9.41 -17.78 -12.79
N GLY A 518 -9.35 -16.49 -12.41
CA GLY A 518 -9.76 -15.33 -13.21
C GLY A 518 -11.26 -15.02 -13.15
N ALA A 519 -12.07 -15.88 -12.52
CA ALA A 519 -13.52 -15.70 -12.39
C ALA A 519 -13.89 -14.41 -11.66
N PHE A 520 -13.17 -14.09 -10.58
CA PHE A 520 -13.34 -12.84 -9.83
C PHE A 520 -13.09 -11.61 -10.72
N THR A 521 -12.05 -11.66 -11.55
CA THR A 521 -11.69 -10.54 -12.44
C THR A 521 -12.79 -10.28 -13.47
N ASP A 522 -13.32 -11.34 -14.09
CA ASP A 522 -14.42 -11.20 -15.05
C ASP A 522 -15.72 -10.68 -14.38
N MET A 523 -16.04 -11.16 -13.18
CA MET A 523 -17.17 -10.67 -12.38
C MET A 523 -16.99 -9.19 -12.04
N LEU A 524 -15.83 -8.81 -11.50
CA LEU A 524 -15.55 -7.43 -11.08
C LEU A 524 -15.62 -6.48 -12.27
N LEU A 525 -15.01 -6.81 -13.41
CA LEU A 525 -15.04 -5.98 -14.62
C LEU A 525 -16.46 -5.79 -15.14
N SER A 526 -17.28 -6.84 -15.12
CA SER A 526 -18.67 -6.77 -15.55
C SER A 526 -19.51 -5.90 -14.60
N SER A 527 -19.34 -6.07 -13.28
CA SER A 527 -20.03 -5.29 -12.26
C SER A 527 -19.62 -3.80 -12.30
N VAL A 528 -18.33 -3.51 -12.44
CA VAL A 528 -17.82 -2.13 -12.59
C VAL A 528 -18.37 -1.49 -13.86
N PHE A 529 -18.45 -2.21 -14.98
CA PHE A 529 -19.06 -1.70 -16.20
C PHE A 529 -20.52 -1.30 -15.98
N GLU A 530 -21.30 -2.11 -15.27
CA GLU A 530 -22.70 -1.81 -14.93
C GLU A 530 -22.83 -0.54 -14.07
N LYS A 531 -21.94 -0.35 -13.09
CA LYS A 531 -21.90 0.87 -12.27
C LYS A 531 -21.49 2.09 -13.07
N LEU A 532 -20.49 1.95 -13.95
CA LEU A 532 -20.05 3.02 -14.84
C LEU A 532 -21.16 3.41 -15.83
N TRP A 533 -21.89 2.43 -16.37
CA TRP A 533 -23.02 2.67 -17.26
C TRP A 533 -24.16 3.41 -16.54
N SER A 534 -24.38 3.09 -15.26
CA SER A 534 -25.35 3.79 -14.41
C SER A 534 -24.94 5.26 -14.18
N LEU A 535 -23.66 5.52 -13.92
CA LEU A 535 -23.12 6.89 -13.85
C LEU A 535 -23.31 7.65 -15.18
N VAL A 536 -22.97 7.03 -16.31
CA VAL A 536 -23.19 7.61 -17.64
C VAL A 536 -24.67 7.91 -17.88
N SER A 537 -25.56 7.02 -17.45
CA SER A 537 -27.01 7.20 -17.56
C SER A 537 -27.51 8.37 -16.71
N ALA A 538 -27.01 8.49 -15.47
CA ALA A 538 -27.33 9.60 -14.57
C ALA A 538 -26.87 10.95 -15.15
N ILE A 539 -25.67 11.00 -15.73
CA ILE A 539 -25.17 12.19 -16.44
C ILE A 539 -26.07 12.52 -17.64
N ALA A 540 -26.47 11.49 -18.40
CA ALA A 540 -27.31 11.65 -19.58
C ALA A 540 -28.76 12.07 -19.27
N ASP A 541 -29.23 11.87 -18.04
CA ASP A 541 -30.57 12.30 -17.60
C ASP A 541 -30.73 13.83 -17.61
N ASP A 542 -29.64 14.58 -17.42
CA ASP A 542 -29.65 16.04 -17.50
C ASP A 542 -29.64 16.58 -18.93
N VAL A 543 -29.40 15.73 -19.93
CA VAL A 543 -29.28 16.13 -21.33
C VAL A 543 -30.61 15.90 -22.04
N SER A 544 -31.30 16.97 -22.44
CA SER A 544 -32.57 16.85 -23.18
C SER A 544 -32.43 16.01 -24.46
N LEU A 545 -33.30 15.01 -24.63
CA LEU A 545 -33.35 14.15 -25.83
C LEU A 545 -33.61 14.97 -27.10
N GLY A 546 -34.60 15.86 -27.06
CA GLY A 546 -34.94 16.73 -28.18
C GLY A 546 -33.81 17.73 -28.51
N GLY A 547 -33.14 18.24 -27.48
CA GLY A 547 -31.97 19.11 -27.62
C GLY A 547 -30.77 18.41 -28.28
N PHE A 548 -30.47 17.18 -27.84
CA PHE A 548 -29.44 16.34 -28.43
C PHE A 548 -29.77 15.97 -29.87
N LEU A 549 -30.98 15.47 -30.15
CA LEU A 549 -31.41 15.09 -31.50
C LEU A 549 -31.64 16.29 -32.44
N GLY A 550 -31.68 17.52 -31.93
CA GLY A 550 -31.97 18.73 -32.72
C GLY A 550 -33.41 18.75 -33.26
N MET A 551 -34.35 18.17 -32.51
CA MET A 551 -35.72 17.89 -32.94
C MET A 551 -36.75 18.31 -31.89
N GLU A 552 -37.89 18.88 -32.32
CA GLU A 552 -39.07 19.10 -31.47
C GLU A 552 -39.90 17.83 -31.31
N GLY A 553 -39.77 16.90 -32.27
CA GLY A 553 -40.53 15.67 -32.33
C GLY A 553 -40.64 15.13 -33.75
N LEU A 554 -41.74 14.43 -34.06
CA LEU A 554 -41.93 13.71 -35.32
C LEU A 554 -43.32 14.01 -35.90
N GLN A 555 -43.39 14.29 -37.20
CA GLN A 555 -44.64 14.33 -37.94
C GLN A 555 -44.94 12.94 -38.50
N LYS A 556 -46.04 12.35 -38.05
CA LYS A 556 -46.61 11.12 -38.59
C LYS A 556 -47.40 11.41 -39.87
N SER A 557 -47.11 10.64 -40.92
CA SER A 557 -47.88 10.65 -42.16
C SER A 557 -48.00 9.23 -42.73
N VAL A 558 -48.87 9.05 -43.73
CA VAL A 558 -49.00 7.78 -44.46
C VAL A 558 -48.60 8.01 -45.91
N ALA A 559 -47.54 7.34 -46.36
CA ALA A 559 -47.10 7.33 -47.75
C ALA A 559 -47.11 5.89 -48.26
N GLU A 560 -47.78 5.64 -49.40
CA GLU A 560 -47.86 4.32 -50.05
C GLU A 560 -48.31 3.17 -49.10
N GLY A 561 -49.19 3.48 -48.14
CA GLY A 561 -49.71 2.50 -47.17
C GLY A 561 -48.75 2.19 -46.00
N LYS A 562 -47.62 2.87 -45.89
CA LYS A 562 -46.66 2.77 -44.77
C LYS A 562 -46.70 4.03 -43.92
N THR A 563 -46.53 3.86 -42.61
CA THR A 563 -46.33 4.98 -41.67
C THR A 563 -44.94 5.57 -41.87
N VAL A 564 -44.88 6.90 -42.02
CA VAL A 564 -43.65 7.67 -42.17
C VAL A 564 -43.56 8.67 -41.02
N HIS A 565 -42.50 8.58 -40.22
CA HIS A 565 -42.19 9.55 -39.16
C HIS A 565 -41.12 10.54 -39.64
N THR A 566 -41.54 11.77 -39.94
CA THR A 566 -40.64 12.82 -40.41
C THR A 566 -40.12 13.66 -39.24
N PRO A 567 -38.80 13.77 -39.04
CA PRO A 567 -38.23 14.65 -38.00
C PRO A 567 -38.67 16.10 -38.14
N ILE A 568 -39.14 16.70 -37.05
CA ILE A 568 -39.45 18.13 -36.95
C ILE A 568 -38.24 18.81 -36.31
N ALA A 569 -37.58 19.69 -37.07
CA ALA A 569 -36.39 20.38 -36.62
C ALA A 569 -36.67 21.32 -35.45
N LEU A 570 -35.82 21.28 -34.43
CA LEU A 570 -35.75 22.32 -33.42
C LEU A 570 -35.27 23.62 -34.06
N LYS A 571 -35.86 24.75 -33.67
CA LYS A 571 -35.55 26.05 -34.27
C LYS A 571 -34.04 26.34 -34.29
N GLY A 572 -33.49 26.48 -35.50
CA GLY A 572 -32.07 26.78 -35.70
C GLY A 572 -31.14 25.58 -35.64
N ARG A 573 -31.67 24.37 -35.46
CA ARG A 573 -30.93 23.10 -35.47
C ARG A 573 -31.31 22.24 -36.67
N THR A 574 -30.41 21.35 -37.04
CA THR A 574 -30.59 20.31 -38.05
C THR A 574 -30.87 19.00 -37.30
N PRO A 575 -31.97 18.29 -37.59
CA PRO A 575 -32.21 16.97 -37.02
C PRO A 575 -31.02 16.02 -37.21
N LEU A 576 -30.65 15.31 -36.14
CA LEU A 576 -29.60 14.30 -36.17
C LEU A 576 -29.94 13.19 -37.16
N VAL A 577 -31.20 12.78 -37.17
CA VAL A 577 -31.74 11.71 -38.02
C VAL A 577 -32.57 12.28 -39.15
N LYS A 578 -32.56 11.62 -40.31
CA LYS A 578 -33.31 12.00 -41.52
C LYS A 578 -34.17 10.85 -42.02
N ILE A 579 -35.09 11.18 -42.94
CA ILE A 579 -35.73 10.19 -43.82
C ILE A 579 -34.64 9.59 -44.71
N ASN A 580 -34.68 8.28 -44.91
CA ASN A 580 -33.73 7.58 -45.78
C ASN A 580 -33.90 7.99 -47.24
N ALA A 581 -32.86 7.77 -48.05
CA ALA A 581 -32.85 8.14 -49.48
C ALA A 581 -34.00 7.51 -50.28
N ASP A 582 -34.45 6.32 -49.87
CA ASP A 582 -35.58 5.59 -50.47
C ASP A 582 -36.96 6.11 -50.02
N GLY A 583 -37.01 7.17 -49.20
CA GLY A 583 -38.22 7.75 -48.63
C GLY A 583 -38.77 7.00 -47.42
N SER A 584 -38.09 5.95 -46.95
CA SER A 584 -38.47 5.20 -45.75
C SER A 584 -37.96 5.88 -44.47
N THR A 585 -38.62 5.57 -43.36
CA THR A 585 -38.19 5.99 -42.01
C THR A 585 -37.73 4.80 -41.19
N GLY A 586 -37.26 3.74 -41.87
CA GLY A 586 -36.76 2.45 -41.35
C GLY A 586 -36.67 2.32 -39.84
N LEU A 587 -35.48 2.56 -39.27
CA LEU A 587 -35.22 2.39 -37.84
C LEU A 587 -35.91 3.47 -36.97
N LEU A 588 -36.22 4.65 -37.52
CA LEU A 588 -37.02 5.68 -36.80
C LEU A 588 -38.42 5.18 -36.46
N ASN A 589 -39.04 4.40 -37.35
CA ASN A 589 -40.31 3.75 -37.07
C ASN A 589 -40.21 2.68 -35.99
N THR A 590 -39.06 2.02 -35.86
CA THR A 590 -38.82 1.03 -34.82
C THR A 590 -38.63 1.71 -33.46
N LEU A 591 -37.78 2.74 -33.40
CA LEU A 591 -37.46 3.50 -32.19
C LEU A 591 -38.69 4.20 -31.62
N PHE A 592 -39.47 4.91 -32.43
CA PHE A 592 -40.67 5.62 -31.95
C PHE A 592 -41.97 4.83 -32.16
N GLY A 593 -41.84 3.54 -32.49
CA GLY A 593 -42.96 2.62 -32.70
C GLY A 593 -43.19 1.68 -31.53
N PHE A 594 -44.14 0.76 -31.67
CA PHE A 594 -44.55 -0.13 -30.58
C PHE A 594 -43.47 -1.11 -30.12
N LEU A 595 -42.41 -1.30 -30.92
CA LEU A 595 -41.31 -2.23 -30.69
C LEU A 595 -40.21 -1.66 -29.78
N SER A 596 -40.23 -0.37 -29.46
CA SER A 596 -39.25 0.24 -28.56
C SER A 596 -39.95 0.97 -27.42
N ASP A 597 -39.28 1.07 -26.29
CA ASP A 597 -39.67 1.89 -25.16
C ASP A 597 -39.47 3.39 -25.39
N LEU A 598 -38.63 3.79 -26.35
CA LEU A 598 -38.44 5.19 -26.72
C LEU A 598 -39.73 5.85 -27.22
N LYS A 599 -40.74 5.07 -27.65
CA LYS A 599 -42.10 5.57 -27.92
C LYS A 599 -42.74 6.30 -26.74
N ASN A 600 -42.33 5.99 -25.51
CA ASN A 600 -42.89 6.59 -24.30
C ASN A 600 -42.34 8.01 -24.04
N THR A 601 -41.22 8.36 -24.67
CA THR A 601 -40.59 9.69 -24.58
C THR A 601 -41.30 10.75 -25.42
N VAL A 602 -42.30 10.35 -26.21
CA VAL A 602 -43.07 11.24 -27.08
C VAL A 602 -44.57 11.11 -26.84
N THR A 603 -45.29 12.23 -26.93
CA THR A 603 -46.75 12.28 -26.82
C THR A 603 -47.34 13.04 -28.00
N ALA A 604 -48.62 12.80 -28.29
CA ALA A 604 -49.31 13.51 -29.36
C ALA A 604 -49.56 14.98 -28.96
N ASP A 605 -49.24 15.90 -29.85
CA ASP A 605 -49.49 17.33 -29.70
C ASP A 605 -51.00 17.58 -29.56
N GLU A 606 -51.39 18.45 -28.62
CA GLU A 606 -52.79 18.74 -28.33
C GLU A 606 -53.54 19.33 -29.55
N SER A 607 -52.82 20.00 -30.45
CA SER A 607 -53.37 20.67 -31.63
C SER A 607 -53.28 19.84 -32.92
N ASP A 608 -52.41 18.83 -32.96
CA ASP A 608 -52.28 17.89 -34.08
C ASP A 608 -51.93 16.47 -33.58
N ALA A 609 -52.91 15.57 -33.62
CA ALA A 609 -52.73 14.17 -33.21
C ALA A 609 -51.72 13.39 -34.09
N ASN A 610 -51.30 13.93 -35.24
CA ASN A 610 -50.25 13.35 -36.07
C ASN A 610 -48.87 13.94 -35.78
N LYS A 611 -48.76 14.96 -34.93
CA LYS A 611 -47.49 15.50 -34.47
C LYS A 611 -47.18 14.88 -33.12
N LEU A 612 -46.09 14.13 -33.05
CA LEU A 612 -45.52 13.63 -31.79
C LEU A 612 -44.48 14.64 -31.31
N VAL A 613 -44.53 15.03 -30.05
CA VAL A 613 -43.57 15.94 -29.41
C VAL A 613 -42.86 15.22 -28.27
N PHE A 614 -41.59 15.54 -28.04
CA PHE A 614 -40.87 14.99 -26.87
C PHE A 614 -41.51 15.47 -25.57
N ASN A 615 -41.62 14.57 -24.60
CA ASN A 615 -42.03 14.93 -23.25
C ASN A 615 -40.97 15.82 -22.60
N ALA A 616 -41.36 16.59 -21.59
CA ALA A 616 -40.45 17.51 -20.91
C ALA A 616 -39.31 16.80 -20.17
N ASP A 617 -39.54 15.56 -19.76
CA ASP A 617 -38.61 14.67 -19.04
C ASP A 617 -37.84 13.73 -19.97
N ALA A 618 -38.04 13.79 -21.28
CA ALA A 618 -37.30 12.95 -22.23
C ALA A 618 -35.81 13.32 -22.27
N SER A 619 -34.94 12.37 -21.92
CA SER A 619 -33.51 12.59 -21.72
C SER A 619 -32.64 11.76 -22.69
N LEU A 620 -31.35 12.08 -22.78
CA LEU A 620 -30.39 11.29 -23.54
C LEU A 620 -30.25 9.87 -22.95
N SER A 621 -30.46 9.71 -21.65
CA SER A 621 -30.48 8.40 -21.00
C SER A 621 -31.54 7.46 -21.59
N ASP A 622 -32.73 7.97 -21.94
CA ASP A 622 -33.77 7.18 -22.61
C ASP A 622 -33.28 6.58 -23.94
N LEU A 623 -32.43 7.31 -24.67
CA LEU A 623 -31.83 6.84 -25.90
C LEU A 623 -30.69 5.85 -25.63
N LEU A 624 -29.81 6.14 -24.68
CA LEU A 624 -28.70 5.25 -24.32
C LEU A 624 -29.20 3.90 -23.80
N ASN A 625 -30.27 3.90 -23.01
CA ASN A 625 -30.86 2.72 -22.39
C ASN A 625 -32.00 2.08 -23.21
N VAL A 626 -32.17 2.51 -24.46
CA VAL A 626 -33.28 2.08 -25.33
C VAL A 626 -33.38 0.55 -25.44
N LYS A 627 -34.57 0.01 -25.15
CA LYS A 627 -34.88 -1.41 -25.33
C LYS A 627 -35.70 -1.60 -26.61
N ILE A 628 -35.18 -2.43 -27.51
CA ILE A 628 -35.88 -2.84 -28.72
C ILE A 628 -36.35 -4.29 -28.56
N THR A 629 -37.62 -4.54 -28.86
CA THR A 629 -38.25 -5.87 -28.76
C THR A 629 -37.47 -6.89 -29.59
N LEU A 630 -37.07 -8.00 -28.95
CA LEU A 630 -36.20 -9.06 -29.51
C LEU A 630 -34.72 -8.68 -29.73
N ALA A 631 -34.30 -7.43 -29.48
CA ALA A 631 -32.93 -6.96 -29.67
C ALA A 631 -32.25 -6.40 -28.39
N GLY A 632 -32.95 -6.34 -27.26
CA GLY A 632 -32.32 -5.99 -25.98
C GLY A 632 -31.96 -4.50 -25.84
N GLN A 633 -30.94 -4.21 -25.05
CA GLN A 633 -30.43 -2.85 -24.78
C GLN A 633 -29.31 -2.53 -25.77
N VAL A 634 -29.67 -2.30 -27.03
CA VAL A 634 -28.73 -2.31 -28.16
C VAL A 634 -27.49 -1.44 -27.95
N ILE A 635 -27.63 -0.21 -27.42
CA ILE A 635 -26.47 0.69 -27.25
C ILE A 635 -25.59 0.24 -26.09
N LYS A 636 -26.19 -0.09 -24.93
CA LYS A 636 -25.46 -0.60 -23.78
C LYS A 636 -24.72 -1.89 -24.12
N ASP A 637 -25.40 -2.83 -24.77
CA ASP A 637 -24.86 -4.12 -25.17
C ASP A 637 -23.67 -3.92 -26.13
N MET A 638 -23.82 -3.06 -27.15
CA MET A 638 -22.72 -2.71 -28.06
C MET A 638 -21.50 -2.09 -27.35
N VAL A 639 -21.72 -1.23 -26.35
CA VAL A 639 -20.62 -0.61 -25.59
C VAL A 639 -19.98 -1.63 -24.65
N SER A 640 -20.77 -2.50 -24.03
CA SER A 640 -20.30 -3.60 -23.19
C SER A 640 -19.42 -4.55 -24.00
N GLU A 641 -19.89 -5.00 -25.17
CA GLU A 641 -19.13 -5.87 -26.08
C GLU A 641 -17.84 -5.20 -26.57
N LEU A 642 -17.88 -3.90 -26.88
CA LEU A 642 -16.67 -3.15 -27.25
C LEU A 642 -15.65 -3.11 -26.11
N VAL A 643 -16.09 -2.94 -24.87
CA VAL A 643 -15.20 -2.78 -23.71
C VAL A 643 -14.71 -4.13 -23.20
N LEU A 644 -15.62 -5.07 -22.95
CA LEU A 644 -15.37 -6.35 -22.28
C LEU A 644 -15.14 -7.53 -23.23
N GLY A 645 -15.52 -7.38 -24.50
CA GLY A 645 -15.53 -8.45 -25.49
C GLY A 645 -16.81 -9.27 -25.48
N THR A 646 -16.89 -10.26 -26.37
CA THR A 646 -17.99 -11.24 -26.40
C THR A 646 -17.49 -12.63 -26.01
N PRO A 647 -18.22 -13.37 -25.15
CA PRO A 647 -17.87 -14.76 -24.88
C PRO A 647 -18.15 -15.64 -26.11
N ALA A 648 -17.50 -16.80 -26.17
CA ALA A 648 -17.78 -17.77 -27.23
C ALA A 648 -19.22 -18.33 -27.09
N GLU A 649 -20.00 -18.29 -28.18
CA GLU A 649 -21.37 -18.80 -28.20
C GLU A 649 -21.56 -19.82 -29.34
N GLY A 650 -21.68 -21.10 -28.98
CA GLY A 650 -21.80 -22.20 -29.94
C GLY A 650 -20.54 -22.36 -30.80
N ASP A 651 -20.67 -22.15 -32.11
CA ASP A 651 -19.55 -22.18 -33.07
C ASP A 651 -18.91 -20.79 -33.26
N THR A 652 -19.45 -19.74 -32.63
CA THR A 652 -18.92 -18.37 -32.69
C THR A 652 -17.77 -18.24 -31.68
N PRO A 653 -16.53 -17.93 -32.11
CA PRO A 653 -15.42 -17.71 -31.20
C PRO A 653 -15.64 -16.45 -30.37
N ALA A 654 -15.02 -16.40 -29.19
CA ALA A 654 -14.98 -15.17 -28.40
C ALA A 654 -14.29 -14.05 -29.18
N GLU A 655 -14.80 -12.81 -29.07
CA GLU A 655 -14.14 -11.62 -29.60
C GLU A 655 -13.56 -10.79 -28.47
N GLU A 656 -12.34 -10.31 -28.66
CA GLU A 656 -11.62 -9.53 -27.66
C GLU A 656 -12.12 -8.07 -27.63
N GLY A 657 -12.42 -7.56 -26.44
CA GLY A 657 -12.78 -6.16 -26.23
C GLY A 657 -11.56 -5.24 -26.08
N LEU A 658 -11.81 -3.99 -25.71
CA LEU A 658 -10.76 -3.02 -25.36
C LEU A 658 -9.97 -3.47 -24.13
N ILE A 659 -10.62 -4.12 -23.17
CA ILE A 659 -9.97 -4.83 -22.07
C ILE A 659 -9.54 -6.20 -22.59
N THR A 660 -8.35 -6.22 -23.17
CA THR A 660 -7.73 -7.44 -23.74
C THR A 660 -7.53 -8.54 -22.71
N ASN A 661 -7.40 -9.78 -23.15
CA ASN A 661 -7.09 -10.92 -22.28
C ASN A 661 -5.73 -10.76 -21.58
N GLU A 662 -4.76 -10.10 -22.23
CA GLU A 662 -3.48 -9.76 -21.61
C GLU A 662 -3.67 -8.80 -20.43
N LEU A 663 -4.48 -7.75 -20.60
CA LEU A 663 -4.80 -6.81 -19.53
C LEU A 663 -5.60 -7.47 -18.40
N LYS A 664 -6.58 -8.32 -18.72
CA LYS A 664 -7.29 -9.14 -17.72
C LYS A 664 -6.32 -9.98 -16.89
N THR A 665 -5.37 -10.64 -17.55
CA THR A 665 -4.33 -11.43 -16.87
C THR A 665 -3.48 -10.57 -15.92
N GLN A 666 -3.08 -9.37 -16.35
CA GLN A 666 -2.32 -8.44 -15.49
C GLN A 666 -3.15 -7.98 -14.28
N ILE A 667 -4.44 -7.71 -14.47
CA ILE A 667 -5.35 -7.37 -13.37
C ILE A 667 -5.48 -8.54 -12.40
N THR A 668 -5.70 -9.75 -12.90
CA THR A 668 -5.79 -10.96 -12.08
C THR A 668 -4.52 -11.19 -11.28
N GLN A 669 -3.34 -11.02 -11.89
CA GLN A 669 -2.06 -11.17 -11.21
C GLN A 669 -1.84 -10.11 -10.13
N LEU A 670 -2.23 -8.86 -10.40
CA LEU A 670 -2.14 -7.78 -9.43
C LEU A 670 -3.06 -8.03 -8.23
N LEU A 671 -4.36 -8.28 -8.49
CA LEU A 671 -5.36 -8.58 -7.45
C LEU A 671 -4.96 -9.81 -6.64
N GLY A 672 -4.54 -10.87 -7.33
CA GLY A 672 -4.03 -12.10 -6.72
C GLY A 672 -2.82 -11.81 -5.85
N GLY A 673 -1.83 -11.07 -6.35
CA GLY A 673 -0.64 -10.70 -5.59
C GLY A 673 -0.99 -10.02 -4.26
N ILE A 674 -1.83 -8.98 -4.29
CA ILE A 674 -2.20 -8.20 -3.11
C ILE A 674 -3.01 -9.02 -2.11
N VAL A 675 -4.06 -9.70 -2.58
CA VAL A 675 -4.94 -10.45 -1.69
C VAL A 675 -4.19 -11.64 -1.12
N VAL A 676 -3.50 -12.41 -1.95
CA VAL A 676 -2.75 -13.60 -1.52
C VAL A 676 -1.62 -13.21 -0.59
N SER A 677 -0.88 -12.13 -0.85
CA SER A 677 0.23 -11.72 0.03
C SER A 677 -0.23 -11.44 1.46
N MET A 678 -1.42 -10.86 1.64
CA MET A 678 -1.97 -10.54 2.97
C MET A 678 -2.87 -11.63 3.56
N SER A 679 -3.16 -12.68 2.79
CA SER A 679 -4.05 -13.79 3.21
C SER A 679 -3.28 -15.09 3.41
N ALA A 680 -2.00 -15.13 3.05
CA ALA A 680 -1.14 -16.27 3.22
C ALA A 680 0.18 -15.78 3.79
N ASP A 681 0.43 -16.11 5.04
CA ASP A 681 1.70 -15.83 5.67
C ASP A 681 2.80 -16.71 5.04
N GLY A 682 3.72 -16.05 4.34
CA GLY A 682 4.91 -16.66 3.73
C GLY A 682 6.16 -16.59 4.61
N GLY A 683 6.10 -15.85 5.72
CA GLY A 683 7.21 -15.48 6.59
C GLY A 683 7.37 -16.39 7.80
N TYR A 684 6.31 -16.64 8.58
CA TYR A 684 6.37 -17.48 9.78
C TYR A 684 4.98 -17.86 10.34
N ALA A 685 4.55 -19.11 10.13
CA ALA A 685 3.15 -19.57 10.31
C ALA A 685 2.40 -19.28 11.63
N ASP A 686 3.08 -18.85 12.70
CA ASP A 686 2.48 -18.59 14.01
C ASP A 686 2.75 -17.14 14.45
N ASP A 687 1.80 -16.22 14.26
CA ASP A 687 1.98 -14.81 14.63
C ASP A 687 1.62 -14.50 16.08
N ASN A 688 0.52 -15.08 16.54
CA ASN A 688 -0.05 -14.76 17.85
C ASN A 688 0.61 -15.55 18.99
N PHE A 689 0.98 -16.80 18.72
CA PHE A 689 1.51 -17.76 19.70
C PHE A 689 2.71 -18.50 19.12
N ALA A 690 3.90 -17.93 19.27
CA ALA A 690 5.10 -18.42 18.62
C ALA A 690 6.13 -18.95 19.63
N GLY A 691 6.66 -20.15 19.35
CA GLY A 691 7.77 -20.73 20.09
C GLY A 691 8.96 -21.01 19.18
N PHE A 692 10.10 -20.33 19.38
CA PHE A 692 11.31 -20.55 18.57
C PHE A 692 12.60 -20.45 19.39
N THR A 693 13.70 -20.95 18.84
CA THR A 693 15.02 -20.94 19.50
C THR A 693 16.05 -20.33 18.57
N VAL A 694 16.77 -19.32 19.08
CA VAL A 694 17.96 -18.77 18.42
C VAL A 694 19.21 -19.26 19.12
N SER A 695 20.29 -19.46 18.38
CA SER A 695 21.58 -19.84 18.96
C SER A 695 22.75 -19.27 18.18
N TYR A 696 23.83 -18.98 18.88
CA TYR A 696 25.09 -18.66 18.23
C TYR A 696 26.26 -19.38 18.89
N PRO A 697 27.21 -19.90 18.10
CA PRO A 697 28.35 -20.60 18.64
C PRO A 697 29.40 -19.62 19.16
N PHE A 698 30.16 -20.09 20.14
CA PHE A 698 31.40 -19.43 20.50
C PHE A 698 32.52 -19.79 19.54
N TYR A 699 33.41 -18.83 19.30
CA TYR A 699 34.68 -19.05 18.62
C TYR A 699 35.82 -18.90 19.61
N ARG A 700 36.89 -19.66 19.40
CA ARG A 700 38.08 -19.73 20.25
C ARG A 700 39.32 -19.44 19.42
N THR A 701 40.25 -18.75 20.05
CA THR A 701 41.53 -18.41 19.45
C THR A 701 42.50 -19.57 19.65
N VAL A 702 42.99 -20.14 18.56
CA VAL A 702 44.09 -21.10 18.56
C VAL A 702 45.37 -20.39 18.16
N THR A 703 46.28 -20.19 19.10
CA THR A 703 47.61 -19.66 18.82
C THR A 703 48.57 -20.82 18.62
N VAL A 704 49.35 -20.79 17.54
CA VAL A 704 50.38 -21.78 17.25
C VAL A 704 51.74 -21.09 17.35
N ASP A 705 52.40 -21.27 18.49
CA ASP A 705 53.76 -20.81 18.74
C ASP A 705 54.74 -21.77 18.10
N THR A 706 55.54 -21.25 17.16
CA THR A 706 56.64 -21.99 16.56
C THR A 706 57.94 -21.19 16.66
N PRO A 707 59.12 -21.85 16.67
CA PRO A 707 60.40 -21.16 16.76
C PRO A 707 60.72 -20.26 15.56
N TRP A 708 59.90 -20.29 14.51
CA TRP A 708 60.04 -19.50 13.29
C TRP A 708 58.86 -18.56 13.02
N GLY A 709 57.91 -18.42 13.96
CA GLY A 709 56.82 -17.44 13.91
C GLY A 709 55.51 -17.97 14.47
N ASP A 710 54.73 -17.06 15.06
CA ASP A 710 53.42 -17.37 15.63
C ASP A 710 52.33 -17.26 14.57
N MET A 711 51.32 -18.12 14.67
CA MET A 711 50.11 -18.07 13.84
C MET A 711 48.88 -18.08 14.73
N THR A 712 47.81 -17.41 14.31
CA THR A 712 46.55 -17.38 15.06
C THR A 712 45.42 -17.79 14.15
N TYR A 713 44.55 -18.66 14.66
CA TYR A 713 43.37 -19.16 13.97
C TYR A 713 42.14 -18.97 14.86
N THR A 714 41.00 -18.68 14.24
CA THR A 714 39.71 -18.68 14.91
C THR A 714 39.02 -20.01 14.60
N VAL A 715 38.66 -20.77 15.63
CA VAL A 715 38.06 -22.10 15.50
C VAL A 715 36.75 -22.12 16.28
N ARG A 716 35.70 -22.73 15.75
CA ARG A 716 34.43 -22.83 16.47
C ARG A 716 34.61 -23.73 17.70
N SER A 717 34.06 -23.32 18.83
CA SER A 717 34.12 -24.10 20.06
C SER A 717 33.46 -25.47 19.88
N GLY A 718 34.13 -26.52 20.32
CA GLY A 718 33.76 -27.93 20.11
C GLY A 718 34.30 -28.55 18.82
N GLU A 719 34.86 -27.76 17.89
CA GLU A 719 35.46 -28.34 16.69
C GLU A 719 36.76 -29.07 16.98
N GLU A 720 36.96 -30.15 16.24
CA GLU A 720 38.19 -30.92 16.26
C GLU A 720 39.17 -30.38 15.21
N LEU A 721 40.18 -29.65 15.67
CA LEU A 721 41.25 -29.14 14.83
C LEU A 721 42.25 -30.26 14.52
N THR A 722 42.31 -30.66 13.25
CA THR A 722 43.30 -31.63 12.76
C THR A 722 44.34 -30.94 11.87
N PHE A 723 45.61 -31.05 12.23
CA PHE A 723 46.70 -30.36 11.54
C PHE A 723 47.99 -31.20 11.47
N SER A 724 48.89 -30.86 10.55
CA SER A 724 50.22 -31.45 10.45
C SER A 724 51.27 -30.35 10.56
N VAL A 725 52.36 -30.60 11.29
CA VAL A 725 53.46 -29.65 11.44
C VAL A 725 54.58 -30.01 10.48
N ALA A 726 54.92 -29.10 9.57
CA ALA A 726 56.11 -29.19 8.74
C ALA A 726 57.21 -28.30 9.33
N ALA A 727 58.41 -28.85 9.52
CA ALA A 727 59.55 -28.06 10.00
C ALA A 727 60.00 -27.07 8.92
N ALA A 728 60.34 -25.84 9.32
CA ALA A 728 61.05 -24.91 8.46
C ALA A 728 62.40 -25.50 8.01
N GLU A 729 62.93 -25.06 6.86
CA GLU A 729 64.14 -25.63 6.28
C GLU A 729 65.31 -25.63 7.29
N GLY A 730 65.86 -26.83 7.55
CA GLY A 730 66.93 -27.04 8.51
C GLY A 730 66.50 -27.20 9.98
N TRP A 731 65.25 -26.95 10.33
CA TRP A 731 64.70 -27.21 11.67
C TRP A 731 64.23 -28.66 11.80
N THR A 732 64.18 -29.17 13.04
CA THR A 732 63.61 -30.49 13.35
C THR A 732 62.61 -30.36 14.49
N VAL A 733 61.35 -30.72 14.26
CA VAL A 733 60.30 -30.72 15.29
C VAL A 733 60.61 -31.80 16.33
N THR A 734 60.64 -31.42 17.61
CA THR A 734 60.93 -32.29 18.76
C THR A 734 59.69 -32.68 19.55
N GLY A 735 58.58 -31.95 19.39
CA GLY A 735 57.29 -32.24 20.05
C GLY A 735 56.26 -31.16 19.78
N VAL A 736 54.98 -31.48 19.98
CA VAL A 736 53.87 -30.54 19.90
C VAL A 736 53.03 -30.69 21.16
N THR A 737 52.68 -29.57 21.79
CA THR A 737 51.80 -29.54 22.97
C THR A 737 50.64 -28.59 22.74
N ALA A 738 49.44 -28.91 23.22
CA ALA A 738 48.33 -27.97 23.38
C ALA A 738 48.15 -27.66 24.86
N ASP A 739 48.24 -26.39 25.25
CA ASP A 739 48.15 -25.90 26.64
C ASP A 739 49.05 -26.67 27.61
N GLY A 740 50.26 -26.99 27.14
CA GLY A 740 51.26 -27.76 27.90
C GLY A 740 51.05 -29.28 27.93
N THR A 741 49.96 -29.80 27.36
CA THR A 741 49.70 -31.24 27.21
C THR A 741 50.28 -31.75 25.89
N ALA A 742 51.13 -32.78 25.94
CA ALA A 742 51.76 -33.36 24.75
C ALA A 742 50.73 -34.04 23.83
N LEU A 743 50.73 -33.65 22.55
CA LEU A 743 49.91 -34.27 21.52
C LEU A 743 50.67 -35.42 20.84
N THR A 744 49.95 -36.49 20.52
CA THR A 744 50.52 -37.64 19.79
C THR A 744 50.02 -37.62 18.35
N ALA A 745 50.95 -37.67 17.39
CA ALA A 745 50.59 -37.73 15.98
C ALA A 745 50.06 -39.13 15.61
N THR A 746 48.92 -39.19 14.93
CA THR A 746 48.41 -40.40 14.27
C THR A 746 48.45 -40.16 12.77
N ASP A 747 49.12 -41.02 12.01
CA ASP A 747 49.34 -40.88 10.56
C ASP A 747 49.90 -39.50 10.13
N GLY A 748 50.77 -38.92 10.96
CA GLY A 748 51.42 -37.64 10.70
C GLY A 748 50.57 -36.40 11.00
N LYS A 749 49.39 -36.57 11.63
CA LYS A 749 48.49 -35.48 12.02
C LYS A 749 48.27 -35.45 13.53
N TYR A 750 48.14 -34.24 14.05
CA TYR A 750 47.75 -33.94 15.42
C TYR A 750 46.30 -33.50 15.44
N THR A 751 45.62 -33.81 16.53
CA THR A 751 44.18 -33.55 16.70
C THR A 751 43.95 -32.97 18.09
N VAL A 752 43.17 -31.89 18.17
CA VAL A 752 42.77 -31.26 19.44
C VAL A 752 41.33 -30.76 19.31
N THR A 753 40.49 -31.05 20.31
CA THR A 753 39.15 -30.45 20.42
C THR A 753 39.29 -29.10 21.11
N VAL A 754 38.83 -28.05 20.45
CA VAL A 754 39.00 -26.67 20.93
C VAL A 754 37.72 -26.25 21.64
N THR A 755 37.71 -26.16 22.98
CA THR A 755 36.56 -25.61 23.74
C THR A 755 36.88 -24.30 24.48
N ALA A 756 38.16 -23.94 24.54
CA ALA A 756 38.68 -22.69 25.07
C ALA A 756 39.82 -22.18 24.16
N ASP A 757 40.25 -20.94 24.36
CA ASP A 757 41.46 -20.44 23.70
C ASP A 757 42.63 -21.38 23.97
N THR A 758 43.26 -21.86 22.90
CA THR A 758 44.21 -22.97 22.94
C THR A 758 45.56 -22.50 22.43
N ASN A 759 46.63 -22.73 23.19
CA ASN A 759 47.99 -22.47 22.75
C ASN A 759 48.71 -23.77 22.35
N ILE A 760 48.99 -23.90 21.06
CA ILE A 760 49.76 -25.00 20.48
C ILE A 760 51.23 -24.57 20.37
N VAL A 761 52.10 -25.24 21.11
CA VAL A 761 53.55 -24.98 21.07
C VAL A 761 54.25 -26.08 20.31
N VAL A 762 54.99 -25.70 19.26
CA VAL A 762 55.85 -26.59 18.47
C VAL A 762 57.28 -26.48 19.00
N GLY A 763 57.74 -27.46 19.76
CA GLY A 763 59.16 -27.56 20.09
C GLY A 763 59.96 -27.95 18.85
N ALA A 764 61.03 -27.22 18.52
CA ALA A 764 61.94 -27.61 17.45
C ALA A 764 63.40 -27.19 17.71
N THR A 765 64.35 -27.89 17.09
CA THR A 765 65.79 -27.56 17.15
C THR A 765 66.25 -26.89 15.86
N ALA A 766 67.00 -25.79 16.01
CA ALA A 766 67.50 -24.97 14.91
C ALA A 766 68.59 -25.68 14.08
N PRO A 767 68.71 -25.37 12.77
CA PRO A 767 69.86 -25.76 11.96
C PRO A 767 71.14 -25.07 12.42
N ALA A 768 72.29 -25.72 12.20
CA ALA A 768 73.59 -25.11 12.41
C ALA A 768 73.84 -23.97 11.40
N ALA A 769 74.23 -22.79 11.90
CA ALA A 769 74.36 -21.56 11.11
C ALA A 769 75.42 -21.64 9.97
N PRO A 770 75.11 -21.20 8.74
CA PRO A 770 76.09 -20.94 7.70
C PRO A 770 76.59 -19.47 7.69
N ALA A 771 77.77 -19.28 7.09
CA ALA A 771 78.55 -18.04 7.02
C ALA A 771 77.96 -16.97 6.07
N PRO A 772 78.27 -15.67 6.26
CA PRO A 772 77.59 -14.57 5.58
C PRO A 772 78.13 -14.31 4.17
N SER A 773 77.26 -13.82 3.28
CA SER A 773 77.62 -13.22 1.98
C SER A 773 76.84 -11.92 1.73
N ASP A 774 77.56 -10.94 1.19
CA ASP A 774 77.20 -9.52 0.98
C ASP A 774 76.02 -9.24 0.02
N PRO A 775 75.45 -8.01 0.06
CA PRO A 775 74.17 -7.65 -0.54
C PRO A 775 74.28 -6.83 -1.84
N GLU A 776 73.19 -6.78 -2.62
CA GLU A 776 72.74 -5.67 -3.52
C GLU A 776 71.56 -6.15 -4.41
N PRO A 777 70.77 -5.27 -5.07
CA PRO A 777 70.07 -4.07 -4.59
C PRO A 777 68.55 -4.10 -4.92
N THR A 778 67.78 -3.18 -4.33
CA THR A 778 66.35 -2.90 -4.58
C THR A 778 66.15 -1.85 -5.68
N ASP A 779 65.05 -1.93 -6.43
CA ASP A 779 64.44 -0.78 -7.13
C ASP A 779 62.89 -0.90 -7.13
N PRO A 780 62.12 0.22 -7.12
CA PRO A 780 60.72 0.33 -6.71
C PRO A 780 59.73 0.58 -7.89
N GLY A 781 58.43 0.65 -7.58
CA GLY A 781 57.37 1.23 -8.43
C GLY A 781 56.03 1.20 -7.69
N GLU A 782 55.50 2.34 -7.24
CA GLU A 782 54.54 3.25 -7.93
C GLU A 782 53.13 2.61 -8.03
N ASP A 783 52.11 2.99 -7.27
CA ASP A 783 51.33 4.25 -7.17
C ASP A 783 49.98 4.19 -7.92
N GLU A 784 48.96 4.75 -7.26
CA GLU A 784 47.81 5.48 -7.83
C GLU A 784 46.78 4.78 -8.73
N LYS A 785 45.49 4.71 -8.32
CA LYS A 785 44.53 5.83 -8.50
C LYS A 785 43.09 5.54 -8.07
N ASP A 786 42.58 6.56 -7.41
CA ASP A 786 41.22 6.91 -7.06
C ASP A 786 40.42 7.51 -8.26
N GLN A 787 39.12 7.71 -8.02
CA GLN A 787 38.11 8.56 -8.70
C GLN A 787 37.05 7.91 -9.60
N GLY A 788 35.79 8.20 -9.27
CA GLY A 788 34.72 8.32 -10.26
C GLY A 788 33.28 8.37 -9.72
N CYS A 789 32.82 9.55 -9.28
CA CYS A 789 31.46 9.88 -8.86
C CYS A 789 30.37 9.81 -9.96
N GLY A 790 29.11 9.78 -9.51
CA GLY A 790 27.92 10.32 -10.21
C GLY A 790 26.75 9.32 -10.18
N GLY A 791 25.51 9.65 -9.84
CA GLY A 791 24.83 10.90 -9.53
C GLY A 791 23.32 10.59 -9.40
N ALA A 792 22.63 11.30 -8.50
CA ALA A 792 21.24 11.12 -8.09
C ALA A 792 20.18 11.51 -9.16
N MET A 793 18.97 10.94 -9.02
CA MET A 793 17.63 11.45 -9.38
C MET A 793 16.61 10.54 -8.63
N THR A 794 15.99 10.86 -7.48
CA THR A 794 14.92 11.82 -7.09
C THR A 794 13.50 11.59 -7.66
N GLY A 795 12.54 11.41 -6.75
CA GLY A 795 11.07 11.61 -6.87
C GLY A 795 10.27 10.29 -6.74
N GLY A 796 9.34 10.04 -5.81
CA GLY A 796 8.60 10.88 -4.87
C GLY A 796 7.10 10.90 -5.23
N VAL A 797 6.25 10.20 -4.45
CA VAL A 797 4.90 10.55 -3.91
C VAL A 797 4.19 9.26 -3.39
N PRO A 798 3.49 9.28 -2.22
CA PRO A 798 3.07 8.09 -1.47
C PRO A 798 1.57 7.74 -1.53
N PHE A 799 1.31 6.47 -1.20
CA PHE A 799 0.12 5.70 -0.81
C PHE A 799 -1.27 6.34 -0.73
N ILE A 800 -2.16 5.85 -1.59
CA ILE A 800 -3.50 5.34 -1.22
C ILE A 800 -3.66 4.04 -2.03
N VAL A 801 -3.33 2.87 -1.47
CA VAL A 801 -3.38 1.59 -2.18
C VAL A 801 -4.17 0.63 -1.32
N LEU A 802 -5.46 0.51 -1.62
CA LEU A 802 -6.37 -0.62 -1.33
C LEU A 802 -7.79 -0.23 -1.80
N GLY A 803 -8.30 0.96 -1.44
CA GLY A 803 -9.48 1.56 -2.08
C GLY A 803 -9.19 2.13 -3.48
N ALA A 804 -7.99 2.71 -3.66
CA ALA A 804 -7.53 3.14 -4.97
C ALA A 804 -7.07 1.98 -5.85
N LEU A 805 -7.00 0.72 -5.42
CA LEU A 805 -6.69 -0.38 -6.36
C LEU A 805 -7.84 -0.65 -7.32
N ALA A 806 -9.09 -0.45 -6.91
CA ALA A 806 -10.23 -0.45 -7.83
C ALA A 806 -10.18 0.77 -8.78
N LEU A 807 -9.80 1.95 -8.27
CA LEU A 807 -9.77 3.21 -9.03
C LEU A 807 -8.53 3.36 -9.92
N VAL A 808 -7.36 2.93 -9.47
CA VAL A 808 -6.10 2.77 -10.22
C VAL A 808 -6.21 1.59 -11.16
N ALA A 809 -6.89 0.48 -10.84
CA ALA A 809 -7.23 -0.52 -11.85
C ALA A 809 -8.14 0.09 -12.92
N ILE A 810 -9.18 0.86 -12.58
CA ILE A 810 -10.06 1.52 -13.56
C ILE A 810 -9.32 2.60 -14.37
N VAL A 811 -8.46 3.40 -13.75
CA VAL A 811 -7.64 4.44 -14.39
C VAL A 811 -6.53 3.81 -15.23
N TYR A 812 -5.88 2.75 -14.75
CA TYR A 812 -4.88 1.97 -15.50
C TYR A 812 -5.54 1.17 -16.62
N ILE A 813 -6.75 0.63 -16.45
CA ILE A 813 -7.58 0.02 -17.51
C ILE A 813 -7.92 1.07 -18.56
N THR A 814 -8.29 2.28 -18.16
CA THR A 814 -8.63 3.37 -19.06
C THR A 814 -7.38 3.90 -19.80
N VAL A 815 -6.27 4.08 -19.09
CA VAL A 815 -4.97 4.54 -19.64
C VAL A 815 -4.32 3.46 -20.51
N ALA A 816 -4.41 2.18 -20.14
CA ALA A 816 -3.92 1.03 -20.90
C ALA A 816 -4.80 0.75 -22.13
N ALA A 817 -6.13 0.87 -22.05
CA ALA A 817 -7.02 0.81 -23.21
C ALA A 817 -6.74 1.96 -24.20
N VAL A 818 -6.43 3.16 -23.69
CA VAL A 818 -6.00 4.31 -24.49
C VAL A 818 -4.60 4.11 -25.10
N LYS A 819 -3.64 3.52 -24.37
CA LYS A 819 -2.28 3.19 -24.87
C LYS A 819 -2.27 2.04 -25.87
N ALA A 820 -3.06 0.99 -25.65
CA ALA A 820 -3.20 -0.17 -26.54
C ALA A 820 -3.80 0.25 -27.89
N LYS A 821 -4.78 1.16 -27.88
CA LYS A 821 -5.35 1.74 -29.10
C LYS A 821 -4.37 2.65 -29.86
N ARG A 822 -3.43 3.28 -29.16
CA ARG A 822 -2.36 4.09 -29.78
C ARG A 822 -1.33 3.24 -30.54
N ASN A 823 -1.19 1.96 -30.20
CA ASN A 823 -0.32 1.02 -30.92
C ASN A 823 -1.05 0.21 -32.01
N ASN A 824 -2.38 0.03 -31.90
CA ASN A 824 -3.16 -0.77 -32.87
C ASN A 824 -3.89 0.04 -33.97
N ASN A 825 -3.92 1.37 -33.91
CA ASN A 825 -4.46 2.20 -35.01
C ASN A 825 -3.36 2.97 -35.75
N LYS A 826 -2.76 2.28 -36.72
CA LYS A 826 -2.43 2.84 -38.03
C LYS A 826 -3.44 2.37 -39.05
#